data_AF-A0A1Q7PKP7-F1
#
_entry.id   AF-A0A1Q7PKP7-F1
#
_cell.length_a   1.000
_cell.length_b   1.000
_cell.length_c   1.000
_cell.angle_alpha   90.00
_cell.angle_beta   90.00
_cell.angle_gamma   90.00
#
_symmetry.space_group_name_H-M   'P 1'
#
loop_
_entity.id
_entity.type
_entity.pdbx_description
1 polymer ?
#
loop_
_entity_poly.entity_id
_entity_poly.type
_entity_poly.pdbx_seq_one_letter_code
_entity_poly.pdbx_strand_id
1 'polypeptide(L)'
;MDRLAFCFGVHNHQPIGNFDHVLVEATERAYRPFFERLDARPEVRLSVHCTGSLLEWLRESAPRTFDLLGTIAARGQVELLTGGFYEPILAVLPDHDKVGQIERLTAFLKAHFGVRPRGMWLAERVWEPHLPRVLSEAGVEYVLVDDRHFALAGLDTDALGGYYLTDEQGASLRVFPISQPLRYLIPFADVDKTLEYLDGRRGSVSALTMVDDGEKFGAWPGTHAHVYAGGWLDRFFDRLLSTSWLELTTLADVVERLPASGRVYLPTASYREMGEWALPAQAARALEAARDEIGRLPDGERLTGLLRGGFWRSFLVKYPEVGDTHWKMLRLSRAIHAALAERPDDARLARGRVALWRGQANDAYWHGVFGGCYLPHLRRAVKTALLEAERSLVESGAAPEVAWTREDGNGDGRAEVYVRTGALTVTLDPDAGGMLTELGYFGAGLDVADVLARRFEAYHDRVRARAAAGPSDSARTIHEAATAKEAGLDALLAYDKFRRGSLIEGFFEDDTTPLDPVAPWAAARAVVGEERLGCVVRAEADGVAVVLARAPTPQAPLAVEKRVTIREATIEVRYRLRSTSGHRLTGRWGVQWNLALTAGNAPDRYLDLPARPSLGSAGRAEALAAVALVDEWAGVEARLRWSPAAELAWGPVETVSVSEGGFERIYQGTALLLVWRVDLGPHDERELVATVTLARR
;
A
#
# COMPACT_ATOMS: atom_id res chain seq x y z
N MET A 1 -42.66 -20.09 -14.11
CA MET A 1 -41.42 -19.47 -14.60
C MET A 1 -40.51 -19.38 -13.40
N ASP A 2 -39.31 -19.93 -13.50
CA ASP A 2 -38.35 -19.89 -12.38
C ASP A 2 -38.01 -18.42 -12.09
N ARG A 3 -38.06 -18.04 -10.80
CA ARG A 3 -37.70 -16.70 -10.35
C ARG A 3 -36.21 -16.47 -10.58
N LEU A 4 -35.82 -15.26 -10.95
CA LEU A 4 -34.42 -14.87 -11.03
C LEU A 4 -33.87 -14.67 -9.61
N ALA A 5 -32.85 -15.42 -9.23
CA ALA A 5 -32.17 -15.21 -7.97
C ALA A 5 -31.23 -13.99 -8.06
N PHE A 6 -31.30 -13.10 -7.07
CA PHE A 6 -30.40 -11.96 -6.97
C PHE A 6 -29.62 -12.02 -5.65
N CYS A 7 -28.33 -12.29 -5.78
CA CYS A 7 -27.36 -12.30 -4.69
C CYS A 7 -26.77 -10.89 -4.55
N PHE A 8 -27.42 -10.07 -3.72
CA PHE A 8 -26.92 -8.75 -3.35
C PHE A 8 -26.00 -8.86 -2.13
N GLY A 9 -25.04 -7.96 -1.99
CA GLY A 9 -24.21 -7.87 -0.80
C GLY A 9 -23.29 -6.66 -0.75
N VAL A 10 -22.63 -6.48 0.39
CA VAL A 10 -21.68 -5.37 0.63
C VAL A 10 -20.37 -5.88 1.24
N HIS A 11 -19.28 -5.22 0.88
CA HIS A 11 -17.94 -5.39 1.43
C HIS A 11 -17.56 -4.15 2.23
N ASN A 12 -17.35 -4.27 3.55
CA ASN A 12 -16.94 -3.16 4.41
C ASN A 12 -15.48 -3.35 4.85
N HIS A 13 -14.66 -2.35 4.57
CA HIS A 13 -13.24 -2.39 4.93
C HIS A 13 -12.72 -1.03 5.37
N GLN A 14 -11.88 -1.06 6.40
CA GLN A 14 -11.04 0.06 6.78
C GLN A 14 -9.61 -0.45 7.01
N PRO A 15 -8.60 0.19 6.37
CA PRO A 15 -7.23 -0.26 6.46
C PRO A 15 -6.64 -0.04 7.85
N ILE A 16 -5.67 -0.87 8.22
CA ILE A 16 -4.91 -0.62 9.44
C ILE A 16 -4.17 0.72 9.32
N GLY A 17 -4.11 1.47 10.42
CA GLY A 17 -3.45 2.78 10.43
C GLY A 17 -4.29 3.92 9.88
N ASN A 18 -5.52 3.68 9.43
CA ASN A 18 -6.44 4.77 9.12
C ASN A 18 -6.81 5.53 10.40
N PHE A 19 -7.22 6.79 10.26
CA PHE A 19 -7.54 7.64 11.40
C PHE A 19 -8.90 7.29 12.00
N ASP A 20 -9.01 7.31 13.33
CA ASP A 20 -10.26 6.97 14.04
C ASP A 20 -11.48 7.75 13.54
N HIS A 21 -11.31 9.04 13.24
CA HIS A 21 -12.42 9.86 12.74
C HIS A 21 -12.96 9.38 11.39
N VAL A 22 -12.12 8.77 10.53
CA VAL A 22 -12.55 8.18 9.26
C VAL A 22 -13.40 6.94 9.52
N LEU A 23 -13.01 6.08 10.47
CA LEU A 23 -13.80 4.90 10.85
C LEU A 23 -15.14 5.30 11.50
N VAL A 24 -15.14 6.33 12.35
CA VAL A 24 -16.37 6.90 12.92
C VAL A 24 -17.28 7.40 11.81
N GLU A 25 -16.77 8.23 10.91
CA GLU A 25 -17.55 8.80 9.81
C GLU A 25 -18.13 7.71 8.89
N ALA A 26 -17.32 6.73 8.47
CA ALA A 26 -17.79 5.62 7.64
C ALA A 26 -18.86 4.78 8.35
N THR A 27 -18.71 4.57 9.66
CA THR A 27 -19.70 3.84 10.47
C THR A 27 -21.02 4.58 10.57
N GLU A 28 -20.99 5.88 10.86
CA GLU A 28 -22.19 6.70 11.04
C GLU A 28 -22.90 6.97 9.72
N ARG A 29 -22.14 7.14 8.63
CA ARG A 29 -22.68 7.50 7.32
C ARG A 29 -23.01 6.31 6.44
N ALA A 30 -22.34 5.16 6.58
CA ALA A 30 -22.56 4.01 5.69
C ALA A 30 -23.01 2.76 6.45
N TYR A 31 -22.17 2.24 7.35
CA TYR A 31 -22.37 0.88 7.87
C TYR A 31 -23.61 0.76 8.76
N ARG A 32 -23.74 1.65 9.76
CA ARG A 32 -24.88 1.64 10.70
C ARG A 32 -26.21 1.89 9.99
N PRO A 33 -26.40 2.97 9.21
CA PRO A 33 -27.70 3.23 8.59
C PRO A 33 -28.09 2.15 7.56
N PHE A 34 -27.11 1.55 6.86
CA PHE A 34 -27.38 0.40 5.99
C PHE A 34 -27.93 -0.80 6.80
N PHE A 35 -27.27 -1.18 7.90
CA PHE A 35 -27.72 -2.28 8.73
C PHE A 35 -29.06 -2.00 9.42
N GLU A 36 -29.36 -0.75 9.80
CA GLU A 36 -30.66 -0.39 10.37
C GLU A 36 -31.81 -0.54 9.36
N ARG A 37 -31.59 -0.18 8.08
CA ARG A 37 -32.60 -0.37 7.02
C ARG A 37 -32.79 -1.83 6.63
N LEU A 38 -31.71 -2.61 6.72
CA LEU A 38 -31.77 -4.06 6.56
C LEU A 38 -32.50 -4.71 7.74
N ASP A 39 -32.21 -4.29 8.98
CA ASP A 39 -32.88 -4.83 10.17
C ASP A 39 -34.40 -4.61 10.14
N ALA A 40 -34.83 -3.45 9.65
CA ALA A 40 -36.23 -3.10 9.46
C ALA A 40 -36.98 -3.90 8.38
N ARG A 41 -36.27 -4.69 7.55
CA ARG A 41 -36.85 -5.50 6.45
C ARG A 41 -36.34 -6.94 6.49
N PRO A 42 -36.82 -7.77 7.44
CA PRO A 42 -36.44 -9.19 7.62
C PRO A 42 -36.42 -10.04 6.34
N GLU A 43 -37.22 -9.66 5.34
CA GLU A 43 -37.37 -10.34 4.05
C GLU A 43 -36.22 -10.07 3.07
N VAL A 44 -35.44 -9.01 3.28
CA VAL A 44 -34.25 -8.70 2.46
C VAL A 44 -33.10 -9.59 2.93
N ARG A 45 -32.79 -10.61 2.13
CA ARG A 45 -31.65 -11.50 2.35
C ARG A 45 -30.49 -11.11 1.44
N LEU A 46 -29.29 -11.00 2.01
CA LEU A 46 -28.08 -10.56 1.30
C LEU A 46 -26.80 -11.09 1.97
N SER A 47 -25.65 -10.86 1.34
CA SER A 47 -24.33 -11.21 1.89
C SER A 47 -23.58 -10.00 2.43
N VAL A 48 -22.84 -10.14 3.53
CA VAL A 48 -21.99 -9.08 4.08
C VAL A 48 -20.60 -9.63 4.34
N HIS A 49 -19.59 -8.91 3.88
CA HIS A 49 -18.21 -9.08 4.34
C HIS A 49 -17.82 -7.85 5.17
N CYS A 50 -17.22 -8.09 6.33
CA CYS A 50 -16.54 -7.07 7.12
C CYS A 50 -15.14 -7.58 7.43
N THR A 51 -14.12 -6.78 7.12
CA THR A 51 -12.73 -7.15 7.45
C THR A 51 -12.52 -7.28 8.95
N GLY A 52 -11.60 -8.15 9.35
CA GLY A 52 -11.33 -8.44 10.76
C GLY A 52 -10.88 -7.22 11.55
N SER A 53 -10.03 -6.37 10.96
CA SER A 53 -9.63 -5.08 11.56
C SER A 53 -10.83 -4.17 11.84
N LEU A 54 -11.76 -4.05 10.88
CA LEU A 54 -12.97 -3.27 11.06
C LEU A 54 -13.88 -3.87 12.14
N LEU A 55 -14.02 -5.19 12.18
CA LEU A 55 -14.81 -5.87 13.21
C LEU A 55 -14.22 -5.71 14.62
N GLU A 56 -12.89 -5.79 14.76
CA GLU A 56 -12.18 -5.49 16.02
C GLU A 56 -12.53 -4.05 16.48
N TRP A 57 -12.44 -3.08 15.57
CA TRP A 57 -12.76 -1.68 15.88
C TRP A 57 -14.24 -1.44 16.19
N LEU A 58 -15.17 -2.01 15.40
CA LEU A 58 -16.61 -1.86 15.64
C LEU A 58 -17.01 -2.42 17.00
N ARG A 59 -16.45 -3.56 17.40
CA ARG A 59 -16.72 -4.17 18.71
C ARG A 59 -16.30 -3.27 19.87
N GLU A 60 -15.20 -2.55 19.72
CA GLU A 60 -14.62 -1.71 20.78
C GLU A 60 -15.20 -0.30 20.80
N SER A 61 -15.35 0.31 19.61
CA SER A 61 -15.67 1.74 19.45
C SER A 61 -17.11 2.00 19.01
N ALA A 62 -17.77 1.04 18.36
CA ALA A 62 -19.13 1.18 17.86
C ALA A 62 -20.01 -0.07 18.14
N PRO A 63 -20.10 -0.53 19.40
CA PRO A 63 -20.70 -1.83 19.75
C PRO A 63 -22.14 -1.97 19.27
N ARG A 64 -22.92 -0.88 19.23
CA ARG A 64 -24.28 -0.88 18.66
C ARG A 64 -24.33 -1.38 17.21
N THR A 65 -23.37 -0.98 16.39
CA THR A 65 -23.28 -1.43 14.98
C THR A 65 -22.83 -2.89 14.91
N PHE A 66 -21.87 -3.28 15.75
CA PHE A 66 -21.37 -4.65 15.86
C PHE A 66 -22.47 -5.63 16.29
N ASP A 67 -23.22 -5.29 17.33
CA ASP A 67 -24.32 -6.09 17.88
C ASP A 67 -25.49 -6.18 16.88
N LEU A 68 -25.75 -5.10 16.13
CA LEU A 68 -26.75 -5.10 15.07
C LEU A 68 -26.40 -6.08 13.96
N LEU A 69 -25.14 -6.08 13.48
CA LEU A 69 -24.64 -7.06 12.52
C LEU A 69 -24.80 -8.49 13.04
N GLY A 70 -24.44 -8.73 14.31
CA GLY A 70 -24.63 -10.02 14.96
C GLY A 70 -26.11 -10.46 15.01
N THR A 71 -27.01 -9.53 15.31
CA THR A 71 -28.46 -9.79 15.39
C THR A 71 -29.04 -10.20 14.03
N ILE A 72 -28.72 -9.47 12.96
CA ILE A 72 -29.21 -9.77 11.62
C ILE A 72 -28.56 -11.04 11.03
N ALA A 73 -27.33 -11.37 11.43
CA ALA A 73 -26.68 -12.61 11.05
C ALA A 73 -27.29 -13.83 11.78
N ALA A 74 -27.52 -13.73 13.09
CA ALA A 74 -28.05 -14.82 13.91
C ALA A 74 -29.45 -15.30 13.47
N ARG A 75 -30.26 -14.43 12.86
CA ARG A 75 -31.57 -14.79 12.29
C ARG A 75 -31.52 -15.34 10.86
N GLY A 76 -30.34 -15.51 10.27
CA GLY A 76 -30.17 -16.04 8.91
C GLY A 76 -30.59 -15.06 7.79
N GLN A 77 -30.79 -13.79 8.10
CA GLN A 77 -31.08 -12.75 7.10
C GLN A 77 -29.81 -12.40 6.30
N VAL A 78 -28.66 -12.36 6.96
CA VAL A 78 -27.38 -12.05 6.34
C VAL A 78 -26.49 -13.29 6.30
N GLU A 79 -25.94 -13.59 5.12
CA GLU A 79 -24.80 -14.49 4.97
C GLU A 79 -23.51 -13.71 5.25
N LEU A 80 -22.77 -14.09 6.30
CA LEU A 80 -21.46 -13.52 6.56
C LEU A 80 -20.39 -14.24 5.71
N LEU A 81 -19.58 -13.46 5.01
CA LEU A 81 -18.44 -13.94 4.24
C LEU A 81 -17.15 -13.86 5.06
N THR A 82 -16.24 -14.81 4.84
CA THR A 82 -14.86 -14.74 5.33
C THR A 82 -13.95 -14.01 4.34
N GLY A 83 -12.67 -13.97 4.66
CA GLY A 83 -11.62 -13.23 3.97
C GLY A 83 -10.32 -13.34 4.77
N GLY A 84 -9.24 -12.75 4.28
CA GLY A 84 -8.07 -12.58 5.13
C GLY A 84 -8.36 -11.53 6.21
N PHE A 85 -8.05 -11.82 7.47
CA PHE A 85 -8.44 -11.00 8.62
C PHE A 85 -8.04 -9.52 8.49
N TYR A 86 -6.82 -9.25 8.03
CA TYR A 86 -6.30 -7.90 7.84
C TYR A 86 -6.36 -7.42 6.38
N GLU A 87 -7.27 -7.97 5.56
CA GLU A 87 -7.41 -7.62 4.14
C GLU A 87 -6.07 -7.71 3.36
N PRO A 88 -5.44 -8.91 3.28
CA PRO A 88 -4.25 -9.09 2.46
C PRO A 88 -4.58 -9.49 1.02
N ILE A 89 -3.71 -9.13 0.08
CA ILE A 89 -3.68 -9.78 -1.25
C ILE A 89 -3.13 -11.20 -1.10
N LEU A 90 -4.04 -12.18 -1.00
CA LEU A 90 -3.65 -13.58 -0.78
C LEU A 90 -2.68 -14.11 -1.82
N ALA A 91 -2.80 -13.68 -3.08
CA ALA A 91 -1.97 -14.18 -4.16
C ALA A 91 -0.46 -13.94 -3.96
N VAL A 92 -0.06 -13.01 -3.08
CA VAL A 92 1.34 -12.70 -2.79
C VAL A 92 1.81 -13.19 -1.42
N LEU A 93 0.98 -13.89 -0.66
CA LEU A 93 1.37 -14.45 0.64
C LEU A 93 1.90 -15.89 0.51
N PRO A 94 2.67 -16.38 1.49
CA PRO A 94 2.89 -17.81 1.68
C PRO A 94 1.58 -18.52 2.06
N ASP A 95 1.41 -19.78 1.63
CA ASP A 95 0.16 -20.52 1.82
C ASP A 95 -0.26 -20.63 3.30
N HIS A 96 0.69 -20.80 4.23
CA HIS A 96 0.37 -20.87 5.67
C HIS A 96 -0.19 -19.55 6.24
N ASP A 97 0.19 -18.41 5.69
CA ASP A 97 -0.38 -17.12 6.08
C ASP A 97 -1.75 -16.90 5.45
N LYS A 98 -1.96 -17.36 4.21
CA LYS A 98 -3.29 -17.32 3.57
C LYS A 98 -4.30 -18.08 4.43
N VAL A 99 -3.98 -19.31 4.79
CA VAL A 99 -4.83 -20.15 5.65
C VAL A 99 -5.05 -19.49 7.01
N GLY A 100 -3.97 -19.08 7.69
CA GLY A 100 -4.07 -18.49 9.02
C GLY A 100 -4.90 -17.20 9.08
N GLN A 101 -4.81 -16.34 8.07
CA GLN A 101 -5.62 -15.13 7.95
C GLN A 101 -7.11 -15.46 7.76
N ILE A 102 -7.46 -16.45 6.92
CA ILE A 102 -8.84 -16.88 6.68
C ILE A 102 -9.44 -17.56 7.90
N GLU A 103 -8.68 -18.46 8.53
CA GLU A 103 -9.10 -19.16 9.73
C GLU A 103 -9.33 -18.20 10.90
N ARG A 104 -8.49 -17.16 11.02
CA ARG A 104 -8.66 -16.13 12.06
C ARG A 104 -10.00 -15.40 11.90
N LEU A 105 -10.37 -14.97 10.69
CA LEU A 105 -11.65 -14.27 10.48
C LEU A 105 -12.82 -15.23 10.67
N THR A 106 -12.72 -16.44 10.14
CA THR A 106 -13.70 -17.50 10.34
C THR A 106 -13.94 -17.80 11.83
N ALA A 107 -12.87 -17.89 12.63
CA ALA A 107 -12.94 -18.12 14.06
C ALA A 107 -13.54 -16.93 14.80
N PHE A 108 -13.20 -15.70 14.40
CA PHE A 108 -13.78 -14.47 14.97
C PHE A 108 -15.30 -14.43 14.76
N LEU A 109 -15.76 -14.65 13.53
CA LEU A 109 -17.20 -14.67 13.20
C LEU A 109 -17.94 -15.78 13.96
N LYS A 110 -17.34 -16.96 14.10
CA LYS A 110 -17.91 -18.06 14.88
C LYS A 110 -18.01 -17.71 16.37
N ALA A 111 -16.96 -17.14 16.93
CA ALA A 111 -16.90 -16.82 18.36
C ALA A 111 -17.86 -15.70 18.77
N HIS A 112 -18.03 -14.69 17.90
CA HIS A 112 -18.83 -13.50 18.23
C HIS A 112 -20.26 -13.53 17.69
N PHE A 113 -20.51 -14.21 16.56
CA PHE A 113 -21.83 -14.24 15.94
C PHE A 113 -22.41 -15.65 15.81
N GLY A 114 -21.68 -16.71 16.19
CA GLY A 114 -22.14 -18.09 16.05
C GLY A 114 -22.19 -18.60 14.60
N VAL A 115 -21.70 -17.82 13.64
CA VAL A 115 -21.75 -18.12 12.21
C VAL A 115 -20.40 -18.67 11.75
N ARG A 116 -20.42 -19.82 11.07
CA ARG A 116 -19.26 -20.30 10.31
C ARG A 116 -19.45 -19.90 8.84
N PRO A 117 -18.70 -18.93 8.32
CA PRO A 117 -18.80 -18.52 6.91
C PRO A 117 -18.42 -19.67 5.97
N ARG A 118 -19.09 -19.73 4.81
CA ARG A 118 -18.80 -20.69 3.72
C ARG A 118 -18.14 -20.01 2.52
N GLY A 119 -18.63 -18.80 2.20
CA GLY A 119 -18.10 -17.96 1.14
C GLY A 119 -17.00 -17.02 1.60
N MET A 120 -16.18 -16.58 0.65
CA MET A 120 -15.10 -15.62 0.87
C MET A 120 -15.18 -14.42 -0.07
N TRP A 121 -14.96 -13.21 0.48
CA TRP A 121 -14.57 -12.05 -0.31
C TRP A 121 -13.07 -12.10 -0.61
N LEU A 122 -12.71 -12.06 -1.90
CA LEU A 122 -11.31 -11.99 -2.32
C LEU A 122 -10.86 -10.53 -2.42
N ALA A 123 -9.95 -10.13 -1.53
CA ALA A 123 -9.33 -8.82 -1.48
C ALA A 123 -8.92 -8.31 -2.86
N GLU A 124 -9.39 -7.10 -3.22
CA GLU A 124 -9.16 -6.46 -4.51
C GLU A 124 -9.46 -7.33 -5.74
N ARG A 125 -10.25 -8.40 -5.55
CA ARG A 125 -10.54 -9.45 -6.54
C ARG A 125 -9.26 -9.95 -7.25
N VAL A 126 -8.11 -9.94 -6.59
CA VAL A 126 -6.83 -10.37 -7.19
C VAL A 126 -6.79 -11.89 -7.27
N TRP A 127 -7.13 -12.42 -8.45
CA TRP A 127 -7.15 -13.84 -8.72
C TRP A 127 -5.84 -14.32 -9.35
N GLU A 128 -5.34 -15.44 -8.86
CA GLU A 128 -4.30 -16.23 -9.53
C GLU A 128 -4.68 -17.72 -9.53
N PRO A 129 -4.34 -18.50 -10.57
CA PRO A 129 -4.75 -19.90 -10.72
C PRO A 129 -4.33 -20.86 -9.60
N HIS A 130 -3.41 -20.43 -8.72
CA HIS A 130 -2.95 -21.24 -7.59
C HIS A 130 -3.81 -21.10 -6.33
N LEU A 131 -4.76 -20.15 -6.29
CA LEU A 131 -5.63 -19.90 -5.14
C LEU A 131 -6.66 -21.00 -4.82
N PRO A 132 -7.27 -21.72 -5.79
CA PRO A 132 -8.35 -22.67 -5.48
C PRO A 132 -8.02 -23.68 -4.38
N ARG A 133 -6.81 -24.25 -4.41
CA ARG A 133 -6.37 -25.25 -3.41
C ARG A 133 -6.30 -24.65 -2.02
N VAL A 134 -5.52 -23.60 -1.82
CA VAL A 134 -5.30 -23.03 -0.49
C VAL A 134 -6.58 -22.45 0.11
N LEU A 135 -7.49 -21.91 -0.71
CA LEU A 135 -8.81 -21.47 -0.27
C LEU A 135 -9.67 -22.66 0.19
N SER A 136 -9.69 -23.75 -0.58
CA SER A 136 -10.42 -24.97 -0.23
C SER A 136 -9.87 -25.62 1.04
N GLU A 137 -8.54 -25.65 1.22
CA GLU A 137 -7.86 -26.15 2.43
C GLU A 137 -8.20 -25.32 3.67
N ALA A 138 -8.41 -24.00 3.51
CA ALA A 138 -8.90 -23.12 4.57
C ALA A 138 -10.41 -23.27 4.86
N GLY A 139 -11.10 -24.16 4.14
CA GLY A 139 -12.53 -24.42 4.30
C GLY A 139 -13.47 -23.46 3.57
N VAL A 140 -12.96 -22.70 2.58
CA VAL A 140 -13.77 -21.83 1.71
C VAL A 140 -14.44 -22.68 0.63
N GLU A 141 -15.76 -22.56 0.49
CA GLU A 141 -16.54 -23.31 -0.50
C GLU A 141 -16.75 -22.56 -1.82
N TYR A 142 -16.79 -21.22 -1.76
CA TYR A 142 -16.92 -20.33 -2.91
C TYR A 142 -16.28 -18.97 -2.67
N VAL A 143 -15.91 -18.32 -3.76
CA VAL A 143 -15.32 -16.98 -3.77
C VAL A 143 -15.99 -16.11 -4.83
N LEU A 144 -15.93 -14.79 -4.64
CA LEU A 144 -16.41 -13.81 -5.60
C LEU A 144 -15.25 -13.18 -6.37
N VAL A 145 -15.42 -13.05 -7.68
CA VAL A 145 -14.53 -12.29 -8.58
C VAL A 145 -15.37 -11.53 -9.61
N ASP A 146 -14.81 -10.55 -10.30
CA ASP A 146 -15.55 -9.81 -11.34
C ASP A 146 -15.82 -10.64 -12.60
N ASP A 147 -16.95 -10.37 -13.26
CA ASP A 147 -17.27 -10.83 -14.63
C ASP A 147 -16.11 -10.62 -15.63
N ARG A 148 -15.27 -9.60 -15.39
CA ARG A 148 -14.02 -9.36 -16.11
C ARG A 148 -13.11 -10.57 -16.19
N HIS A 149 -13.00 -11.36 -15.13
CA HIS A 149 -12.18 -12.57 -15.10
C HIS A 149 -12.66 -13.59 -16.13
N PHE A 150 -13.99 -13.74 -16.24
CA PHE A 150 -14.65 -14.64 -17.16
C PHE A 150 -14.57 -14.12 -18.60
N ALA A 151 -14.73 -12.81 -18.80
CA ALA A 151 -14.52 -12.17 -20.11
C ALA A 151 -13.09 -12.42 -20.63
N LEU A 152 -12.08 -12.31 -19.75
CA LEU A 152 -10.68 -12.59 -20.08
C LEU A 152 -10.41 -14.08 -20.34
N ALA A 153 -11.26 -14.97 -19.84
CA ALA A 153 -11.29 -16.39 -20.16
C ALA A 153 -12.08 -16.70 -21.46
N GLY A 154 -12.67 -15.68 -22.10
CA GLY A 154 -13.38 -15.81 -23.37
C GLY A 154 -14.88 -16.06 -23.24
N LEU A 155 -15.47 -15.91 -22.06
CA LEU A 155 -16.91 -16.04 -21.86
C LEU A 155 -17.63 -14.73 -22.18
N ASP A 156 -18.87 -14.86 -22.65
CA ASP A 156 -19.79 -13.75 -22.82
C ASP A 156 -20.31 -13.29 -21.46
N THR A 157 -20.07 -12.03 -21.10
CA THR A 157 -20.54 -11.42 -19.84
C THR A 157 -22.06 -11.40 -19.75
N ASP A 158 -22.74 -11.30 -20.91
CA ASP A 158 -24.20 -11.39 -21.00
C ASP A 158 -24.70 -12.85 -20.99
N ALA A 159 -23.84 -13.85 -20.81
CA ALA A 159 -24.28 -15.22 -20.50
C ALA A 159 -23.95 -15.62 -19.06
N LEU A 160 -23.26 -14.77 -18.29
CA LEU A 160 -22.86 -15.09 -16.92
C LEU A 160 -24.06 -15.03 -15.96
N GLY A 161 -24.19 -16.09 -15.17
CA GLY A 161 -25.09 -16.18 -14.03
C GLY A 161 -24.82 -17.45 -13.22
N GLY A 162 -25.37 -17.53 -12.01
CA GLY A 162 -25.06 -18.61 -11.07
C GLY A 162 -23.60 -18.58 -10.62
N TYR A 163 -23.02 -19.77 -10.45
CA TYR A 163 -21.61 -19.96 -10.11
C TYR A 163 -20.97 -20.97 -11.06
N TYR A 164 -19.65 -20.90 -11.16
CA TYR A 164 -18.85 -21.81 -11.98
C TYR A 164 -17.90 -22.61 -11.09
N LEU A 165 -17.47 -23.77 -11.58
CA LEU A 165 -16.47 -24.60 -10.91
C LEU A 165 -15.09 -24.38 -11.53
N THR A 166 -14.07 -24.27 -10.68
CA THR A 166 -12.66 -24.30 -11.05
C THR A 166 -11.93 -25.23 -10.09
N ASP A 167 -10.66 -25.53 -10.36
CA ASP A 167 -9.81 -26.30 -9.45
C ASP A 167 -8.33 -25.93 -9.59
N GLU A 168 -7.57 -26.29 -8.56
CA GLU A 168 -6.12 -26.38 -8.59
C GLU A 168 -5.72 -27.73 -7.99
N GLN A 169 -4.93 -28.52 -8.74
CA GLN A 169 -4.50 -29.86 -8.34
C GLN A 169 -5.66 -30.76 -7.85
N GLY A 170 -6.86 -30.61 -8.43
CA GLY A 170 -8.05 -31.37 -8.06
C GLY A 170 -8.83 -30.83 -6.84
N ALA A 171 -8.34 -29.80 -6.16
CA ALA A 171 -9.09 -29.09 -5.14
C ALA A 171 -10.07 -28.11 -5.80
N SER A 172 -11.35 -28.48 -5.82
CA SER A 172 -12.40 -27.71 -6.51
C SER A 172 -12.90 -26.54 -5.66
N LEU A 173 -13.04 -25.38 -6.31
CA LEU A 173 -13.61 -24.17 -5.74
C LEU A 173 -14.74 -23.65 -6.65
N ARG A 174 -15.79 -23.11 -6.04
CA ARG A 174 -16.86 -22.40 -6.77
C ARG A 174 -16.52 -20.91 -6.89
N VAL A 175 -16.85 -20.31 -8.03
CA VAL A 175 -16.56 -18.90 -8.30
C VAL A 175 -17.81 -18.19 -8.82
N PHE A 176 -18.20 -17.12 -8.15
CA PHE A 176 -19.31 -16.25 -8.54
C PHE A 176 -18.80 -15.03 -9.32
N PRO A 177 -19.37 -14.73 -10.52
CA PRO A 177 -19.09 -13.50 -11.24
C PRO A 177 -19.91 -12.33 -10.67
N ILE A 178 -19.24 -11.31 -10.14
CA ILE A 178 -19.85 -10.02 -9.82
C ILE A 178 -20.13 -9.28 -11.13
N SER A 179 -21.37 -8.83 -11.32
CA SER A 179 -21.80 -8.07 -12.50
C SER A 179 -21.31 -6.61 -12.41
N GLN A 180 -20.42 -6.22 -13.32
CA GLN A 180 -19.95 -4.85 -13.45
C GLN A 180 -21.11 -3.87 -13.73
N PRO A 181 -22.06 -4.13 -14.65
CA PRO A 181 -23.19 -3.23 -14.85
C PRO A 181 -23.96 -2.92 -13.56
N LEU A 182 -24.21 -3.93 -12.72
CA LEU A 182 -24.88 -3.73 -11.44
C LEU A 182 -24.04 -2.88 -10.45
N ARG A 183 -22.71 -3.02 -10.43
CA ARG A 183 -21.80 -2.18 -9.62
C ARG A 183 -21.86 -0.69 -9.98
N TYR A 184 -22.12 -0.38 -11.25
CA TYR A 184 -22.22 0.99 -11.75
C TYR A 184 -23.64 1.56 -11.57
N LEU A 185 -24.66 0.70 -11.56
CA LEU A 185 -26.06 1.11 -11.31
C LEU A 185 -26.34 1.30 -9.82
N ILE A 186 -25.86 0.41 -8.95
CA ILE A 186 -26.18 0.40 -7.53
C ILE A 186 -25.03 1.07 -6.74
N PRO A 187 -25.26 2.11 -5.91
CA PRO A 187 -26.52 2.79 -5.63
C PRO A 187 -26.65 4.14 -6.35
N PHE A 188 -26.04 4.31 -7.52
CA PHE A 188 -25.88 5.63 -8.16
C PHE A 188 -27.02 5.99 -9.13
N ALA A 189 -27.51 5.03 -9.90
CA ALA A 189 -28.57 5.21 -10.87
C ALA A 189 -29.95 5.17 -10.21
N ASP A 190 -30.99 5.58 -10.93
CA ASP A 190 -32.36 5.37 -10.46
C ASP A 190 -32.64 3.87 -10.24
N VAL A 191 -33.40 3.54 -9.20
CA VAL A 191 -33.73 2.15 -8.82
C VAL A 191 -34.28 1.35 -9.99
N ASP A 192 -35.16 1.94 -10.81
CA ASP A 192 -35.80 1.22 -11.91
C ASP A 192 -34.77 0.80 -12.99
N LYS A 193 -33.62 1.48 -13.13
CA LYS A 193 -32.55 1.04 -14.04
C LYS A 193 -31.92 -0.28 -13.61
N THR A 194 -31.83 -0.53 -12.32
CA THR A 194 -31.38 -1.83 -11.81
C THR A 194 -32.41 -2.92 -12.14
N LEU A 195 -33.70 -2.64 -11.96
CA LEU A 195 -34.75 -3.61 -12.25
C LEU A 195 -34.90 -3.88 -13.76
N GLU A 196 -34.76 -2.85 -14.61
CA GLU A 196 -34.69 -2.99 -16.07
C GLU A 196 -33.56 -3.93 -16.47
N TYR A 197 -32.36 -3.73 -15.89
CA TYR A 197 -31.22 -4.63 -16.14
C TYR A 197 -31.55 -6.05 -15.70
N LEU A 198 -32.02 -6.26 -14.47
CA LEU A 198 -32.37 -7.60 -13.95
C LEU A 198 -33.46 -8.30 -14.80
N ASP A 199 -34.49 -7.58 -15.24
CA ASP A 199 -35.55 -8.15 -16.09
C ASP A 199 -35.01 -8.57 -17.46
N GLY A 200 -34.09 -7.79 -18.04
CA GLY A 200 -33.40 -8.15 -19.29
C GLY A 200 -32.57 -9.44 -19.22
N ARG A 201 -32.24 -9.91 -18.01
CA ARG A 201 -31.51 -11.16 -17.77
C ARG A 201 -32.43 -12.32 -17.40
N ARG A 202 -33.70 -12.04 -17.11
CA ARG A 202 -34.69 -13.03 -16.67
C ARG A 202 -34.89 -14.09 -17.74
N GLY A 203 -34.88 -15.35 -17.34
CA GLY A 203 -35.03 -16.50 -18.24
C GLY A 203 -33.76 -16.88 -19.00
N SER A 204 -32.77 -15.99 -19.08
CA SER A 204 -31.44 -16.28 -19.66
C SER A 204 -30.48 -16.87 -18.64
N VAL A 205 -30.59 -16.44 -17.37
CA VAL A 205 -29.76 -16.92 -16.27
C VAL A 205 -30.60 -17.23 -15.03
N SER A 206 -30.09 -18.11 -14.18
CA SER A 206 -30.77 -18.54 -12.94
C SER A 206 -30.46 -17.64 -11.74
N ALA A 207 -29.27 -17.03 -11.69
CA ALA A 207 -28.88 -16.10 -10.64
C ALA A 207 -27.94 -15.00 -11.14
N LEU A 208 -27.99 -13.82 -10.51
CA LEU A 208 -27.03 -12.73 -10.70
C LEU A 208 -26.44 -12.31 -9.37
N THR A 209 -25.18 -11.89 -9.39
CA THR A 209 -24.44 -11.48 -8.20
C THR A 209 -23.98 -10.03 -8.31
N MET A 210 -24.23 -9.26 -7.25
CA MET A 210 -23.64 -7.95 -7.03
C MET A 210 -23.19 -7.86 -5.58
N VAL A 211 -21.88 -7.73 -5.38
CA VAL A 211 -21.26 -7.43 -4.08
C VAL A 211 -20.19 -6.38 -4.35
N ASP A 212 -20.19 -5.32 -3.55
CA ASP A 212 -19.34 -4.15 -3.78
C ASP A 212 -19.13 -3.38 -2.47
N ASP A 213 -18.28 -2.36 -2.51
CA ASP A 213 -17.89 -1.58 -1.33
C ASP A 213 -19.11 -0.97 -0.62
N GLY A 214 -19.24 -1.21 0.68
CA GLY A 214 -20.34 -0.69 1.50
C GLY A 214 -20.21 0.81 1.74
N GLU A 215 -19.00 1.35 1.60
CA GLU A 215 -18.69 2.78 1.65
C GLU A 215 -19.44 3.56 0.54
N LYS A 216 -19.78 2.91 -0.58
CA LYS A 216 -20.66 3.46 -1.64
C LYS A 216 -22.04 3.86 -1.14
N PHE A 217 -22.49 3.21 -0.07
CA PHE A 217 -23.80 3.44 0.52
C PHE A 217 -23.74 4.51 1.62
N GLY A 218 -22.83 5.48 1.55
CA GLY A 218 -22.94 6.69 2.36
C GLY A 218 -21.65 7.45 2.67
N ALA A 219 -20.52 6.75 2.73
CA ALA A 219 -19.23 7.37 3.07
C ALA A 219 -18.70 8.21 1.91
N TRP A 220 -18.86 7.73 0.68
CA TRP A 220 -18.40 8.43 -0.52
C TRP A 220 -19.07 9.80 -0.71
N PRO A 221 -18.40 10.78 -1.34
CA PRO A 221 -18.95 12.13 -1.53
C PRO A 221 -20.36 12.12 -2.15
N GLY A 222 -21.30 12.81 -1.51
CA GLY A 222 -22.70 12.93 -1.94
C GLY A 222 -23.59 11.69 -1.70
N THR A 223 -23.01 10.51 -1.46
CA THR A 223 -23.78 9.26 -1.38
C THR A 223 -24.70 9.19 -0.17
N HIS A 224 -24.30 9.67 1.01
CA HIS A 224 -25.18 9.68 2.20
C HIS A 224 -26.50 10.43 1.93
N ALA A 225 -26.41 11.60 1.30
CA ALA A 225 -27.58 12.40 0.97
C ALA A 225 -28.46 11.68 -0.07
N HIS A 226 -27.86 11.05 -1.09
CA HIS A 226 -28.60 10.29 -2.08
C HIS A 226 -29.30 9.04 -1.49
N VAL A 227 -28.53 8.25 -0.75
CA VAL A 227 -28.91 6.91 -0.26
C VAL A 227 -29.94 7.00 0.85
N TYR A 228 -29.76 7.90 1.81
CA TYR A 228 -30.61 7.98 3.01
C TYR A 228 -31.57 9.18 2.99
N ALA A 229 -31.07 10.41 2.82
CA ALA A 229 -31.95 11.58 2.82
C ALA A 229 -32.87 11.58 1.58
N GLY A 230 -32.35 11.15 0.43
CA GLY A 230 -33.08 10.93 -0.80
C GLY A 230 -33.82 9.59 -0.85
N GLY A 231 -33.73 8.75 0.20
CA GLY A 231 -34.48 7.50 0.35
C GLY A 231 -34.22 6.44 -0.72
N TRP A 232 -33.06 6.46 -1.40
CA TRP A 232 -32.76 5.51 -2.47
C TRP A 232 -32.75 4.06 -1.97
N LEU A 233 -32.10 3.79 -0.83
CA LEU A 233 -31.97 2.42 -0.31
C LEU A 233 -33.32 1.83 0.10
N ASP A 234 -34.17 2.64 0.75
CA ASP A 234 -35.52 2.24 1.13
C ASP A 234 -36.35 1.89 -0.13
N ARG A 235 -36.34 2.76 -1.15
CA ARG A 235 -37.00 2.45 -2.43
C ARG A 235 -36.42 1.22 -3.11
N PHE A 236 -35.10 1.05 -3.08
CA PHE A 236 -34.45 -0.10 -3.69
C PHE A 236 -34.94 -1.41 -3.07
N PHE A 237 -34.89 -1.54 -1.74
CA PHE A 237 -35.40 -2.73 -1.05
C PHE A 237 -36.89 -2.94 -1.28
N ASP A 238 -37.71 -1.90 -1.17
CA ASP A 238 -39.16 -2.03 -1.37
C ASP A 238 -39.48 -2.48 -2.81
N ARG A 239 -38.76 -1.95 -3.82
CA ARG A 239 -38.92 -2.35 -5.22
C ARG A 239 -38.48 -3.78 -5.46
N LEU A 240 -37.34 -4.20 -4.92
CA LEU A 240 -36.87 -5.59 -5.00
C LEU A 240 -37.89 -6.57 -4.39
N LEU A 241 -38.41 -6.27 -3.19
CA LEU A 241 -39.40 -7.10 -2.50
C LEU A 241 -40.74 -7.16 -3.24
N SER A 242 -41.16 -6.05 -3.87
CA SER A 242 -42.41 -5.99 -4.65
C SER A 242 -42.33 -6.70 -6.01
N THR A 243 -41.12 -7.08 -6.45
CA THR A 243 -40.89 -7.68 -7.77
C THR A 243 -41.08 -9.20 -7.71
N SER A 244 -42.26 -9.68 -8.11
CA SER A 244 -42.68 -11.08 -7.92
C SER A 244 -41.82 -12.13 -8.63
N TRP A 245 -41.17 -11.77 -9.75
CA TRP A 245 -40.29 -12.66 -10.50
C TRP A 245 -38.84 -12.67 -10.01
N LEU A 246 -38.48 -11.77 -9.07
CA LEU A 246 -37.15 -11.68 -8.48
C LEU A 246 -37.16 -12.36 -7.11
N GLU A 247 -36.08 -13.03 -6.76
CA GLU A 247 -35.88 -13.62 -5.45
C GLU A 247 -34.59 -13.08 -4.82
N LEU A 248 -34.71 -12.37 -3.69
CA LEU A 248 -33.57 -11.97 -2.88
C LEU A 248 -33.06 -13.17 -2.09
N THR A 249 -31.80 -13.50 -2.27
CA THR A 249 -31.21 -14.70 -1.70
C THR A 249 -29.73 -14.51 -1.41
N THR A 250 -29.16 -15.45 -0.66
CA THR A 250 -27.73 -15.49 -0.38
C THR A 250 -26.98 -16.36 -1.39
N LEU A 251 -25.65 -16.24 -1.43
CA LEU A 251 -24.78 -17.04 -2.30
C LEU A 251 -24.83 -18.51 -1.87
N ALA A 252 -24.84 -18.76 -0.56
CA ALA A 252 -24.99 -20.09 0.04
C ALA A 252 -26.27 -20.79 -0.46
N ASP A 253 -27.41 -20.10 -0.43
CA ASP A 253 -28.67 -20.66 -0.89
C ASP A 253 -28.61 -21.03 -2.38
N VAL A 254 -27.93 -20.21 -3.20
CA VAL A 254 -27.73 -20.50 -4.63
C VAL A 254 -26.88 -21.76 -4.81
N VAL A 255 -25.79 -21.93 -4.05
CA VAL A 255 -24.95 -23.13 -4.08
C VAL A 255 -25.72 -24.39 -3.69
N GLU A 256 -26.63 -24.29 -2.73
CA GLU A 256 -27.40 -25.43 -2.21
C GLU A 256 -28.46 -25.95 -3.18
N ARG A 257 -29.09 -25.04 -3.95
CA ARG A 257 -30.28 -25.37 -4.74
C ARG A 257 -30.06 -25.39 -6.25
N LEU A 258 -29.05 -24.68 -6.76
CA LEU A 258 -28.78 -24.58 -8.19
C LEU A 258 -27.53 -25.38 -8.57
N PRO A 259 -27.55 -26.11 -9.71
CA PRO A 259 -26.34 -26.69 -10.25
C PRO A 259 -25.38 -25.58 -10.72
N ALA A 260 -24.09 -25.90 -10.78
CA ALA A 260 -23.11 -25.00 -11.36
C ALA A 260 -23.46 -24.69 -12.82
N SER A 261 -23.28 -23.43 -13.23
CA SER A 261 -23.50 -22.98 -14.60
C SER A 261 -22.48 -23.57 -15.58
N GLY A 262 -21.32 -23.99 -15.08
CA GLY A 262 -20.31 -24.67 -15.87
C GLY A 262 -18.98 -24.80 -15.14
N ARG A 263 -17.94 -25.15 -15.89
CA ARG A 263 -16.55 -25.14 -15.45
C ARG A 263 -15.79 -24.01 -16.12
N VAL A 264 -14.83 -23.42 -15.42
CA VAL A 264 -14.00 -22.32 -15.92
C VAL A 264 -12.59 -22.40 -15.36
N TYR A 265 -11.63 -21.89 -16.12
CA TYR A 265 -10.29 -21.56 -15.62
C TYR A 265 -10.05 -20.08 -15.88
N LEU A 266 -9.89 -19.32 -14.80
CA LEU A 266 -9.75 -17.88 -14.87
C LEU A 266 -8.25 -17.51 -14.93
N PRO A 267 -7.86 -16.56 -15.80
CA PRO A 267 -6.48 -16.09 -15.86
C PRO A 267 -6.15 -15.20 -14.65
N THR A 268 -4.87 -14.92 -14.42
CA THR A 268 -4.45 -13.89 -13.48
C THR A 268 -5.08 -12.55 -13.83
N ALA A 269 -5.91 -12.02 -12.94
CA ALA A 269 -6.68 -10.80 -13.18
C ALA A 269 -7.18 -10.19 -11.87
N SER A 270 -7.84 -9.05 -12.02
CA SER A 270 -8.62 -8.34 -11.01
C SER A 270 -9.76 -7.61 -11.75
N TYR A 271 -10.48 -6.72 -11.07
CA TYR A 271 -11.39 -5.79 -11.75
C TYR A 271 -10.62 -4.90 -12.73
N ARG A 272 -11.33 -4.37 -13.73
CA ARG A 272 -10.75 -3.72 -14.91
C ARG A 272 -9.76 -2.60 -14.54
N GLU A 273 -10.16 -1.73 -13.62
CA GLU A 273 -9.44 -0.54 -13.21
C GLU A 273 -8.07 -0.87 -12.58
N MET A 274 -8.00 -1.97 -11.80
CA MET A 274 -6.75 -2.47 -11.22
C MET A 274 -5.68 -2.76 -12.26
N GLY A 275 -6.07 -3.31 -13.41
CA GLY A 275 -5.14 -3.63 -14.49
C GLY A 275 -4.47 -2.39 -15.08
N GLU A 276 -5.12 -1.24 -15.03
CA GLU A 276 -4.57 0.03 -15.53
C GLU A 276 -3.61 0.63 -14.50
N TRP A 277 -3.99 0.63 -13.23
CA TRP A 277 -3.18 1.20 -12.15
C TRP A 277 -1.88 0.43 -11.91
N ALA A 278 -1.92 -0.89 -12.06
CA ALA A 278 -0.77 -1.77 -11.87
C ALA A 278 0.31 -1.61 -12.96
N LEU A 279 0.00 -0.97 -14.09
CA LEU A 279 0.99 -0.72 -15.14
C LEU A 279 1.99 0.39 -14.72
N PRO A 280 3.24 0.31 -15.21
CA PRO A 280 4.12 1.47 -15.23
C PRO A 280 3.43 2.64 -15.93
N ALA A 281 3.60 3.87 -15.42
CA ALA A 281 2.80 5.02 -15.83
C ALA A 281 2.79 5.30 -17.35
N GLN A 282 3.91 5.08 -18.05
CA GLN A 282 3.97 5.23 -19.51
C GLN A 282 3.15 4.16 -20.25
N ALA A 283 3.15 2.92 -19.75
CA ALA A 283 2.34 1.84 -20.32
C ALA A 283 0.84 2.06 -20.03
N ALA A 284 0.48 2.56 -18.84
CA ALA A 284 -0.89 2.95 -18.52
C ALA A 284 -1.41 4.03 -19.48
N ARG A 285 -0.61 5.07 -19.75
CA ARG A 285 -0.93 6.12 -20.71
C ARG A 285 -1.10 5.58 -22.14
N ALA A 286 -0.24 4.66 -22.57
CA ALA A 286 -0.36 4.03 -23.88
C ALA A 286 -1.63 3.16 -24.00
N LEU A 287 -1.98 2.43 -22.94
CA LEU A 287 -3.21 1.64 -22.90
C LEU A 287 -4.47 2.51 -22.95
N GLU A 288 -4.47 3.63 -22.23
CA GLU A 288 -5.57 4.63 -22.28
C GLU A 288 -5.74 5.17 -23.70
N ALA A 289 -4.66 5.60 -24.36
CA ALA A 289 -4.70 6.06 -25.74
C ALA A 289 -5.22 4.99 -26.72
N ALA A 290 -4.78 3.74 -26.56
CA ALA A 290 -5.25 2.62 -27.39
C ALA A 290 -6.75 2.33 -27.18
N ARG A 291 -7.25 2.44 -25.95
CA ARG A 291 -8.68 2.30 -25.65
C ARG A 291 -9.52 3.38 -26.31
N ASP A 292 -9.06 4.63 -26.25
CA ASP A 292 -9.75 5.75 -26.90
C ASP A 292 -9.82 5.59 -28.42
N GLU A 293 -8.75 5.09 -29.03
CA GLU A 293 -8.70 4.80 -30.47
C GLU A 293 -9.65 3.65 -30.83
N ILE A 294 -9.55 2.52 -30.12
CA ILE A 294 -10.37 1.32 -30.38
C ILE A 294 -11.84 1.59 -30.10
N GLY A 295 -12.17 2.35 -29.05
CA GLY A 295 -13.54 2.67 -28.66
C GLY A 295 -14.30 3.47 -29.73
N ARG A 296 -13.61 4.13 -30.65
CA ARG A 296 -14.22 4.86 -31.78
C ARG A 296 -14.56 3.97 -32.97
N LEU A 297 -14.18 2.69 -32.95
CA LEU A 297 -14.50 1.74 -34.02
C LEU A 297 -15.96 1.26 -33.90
N PRO A 298 -16.60 0.80 -35.01
CA PRO A 298 -17.98 0.30 -34.98
C PRO A 298 -18.22 -0.88 -34.01
N ASP A 299 -17.18 -1.66 -33.69
CA ASP A 299 -17.20 -2.77 -32.73
C ASP A 299 -16.26 -2.50 -31.54
N GLY A 300 -16.03 -1.21 -31.26
CA GLY A 300 -15.02 -0.73 -30.34
C GLY A 300 -15.22 -1.15 -28.89
N GLU A 301 -16.47 -1.25 -28.43
CA GLU A 301 -16.80 -1.66 -27.06
C GLU A 301 -16.36 -3.11 -26.78
N ARG A 302 -16.73 -4.04 -27.67
CA ARG A 302 -16.33 -5.45 -27.58
C ARG A 302 -14.81 -5.59 -27.66
N LEU A 303 -14.17 -4.90 -28.60
CA LEU A 303 -12.71 -4.94 -28.78
C LEU A 303 -11.97 -4.36 -27.56
N THR A 304 -12.49 -3.27 -26.98
CA THR A 304 -11.97 -2.70 -25.73
C THR A 304 -12.09 -3.70 -24.58
N GLY A 305 -13.16 -4.49 -24.55
CA GLY A 305 -13.34 -5.62 -23.64
C GLY A 305 -12.23 -6.67 -23.73
N LEU A 306 -11.51 -6.80 -24.84
CA LEU A 306 -10.41 -7.77 -24.99
C LEU A 306 -9.05 -7.24 -24.53
N LEU A 307 -8.92 -5.94 -24.28
CA LEU A 307 -7.65 -5.32 -23.88
C LEU A 307 -7.22 -5.74 -22.48
N ARG A 308 -5.95 -6.07 -22.30
CA ARG A 308 -5.39 -6.45 -21.00
C ARG A 308 -4.51 -5.34 -20.47
N GLY A 309 -4.64 -5.08 -19.17
CA GLY A 309 -3.70 -4.26 -18.41
C GLY A 309 -2.57 -5.10 -17.80
N GLY A 310 -1.93 -4.52 -16.80
CA GLY A 310 -1.06 -5.25 -15.87
C GLY A 310 -1.87 -6.10 -14.89
N PHE A 311 -1.18 -6.63 -13.89
CA PHE A 311 -1.76 -7.39 -12.79
C PHE A 311 -1.10 -6.93 -11.48
N TRP A 312 -1.74 -7.20 -10.35
CA TRP A 312 -1.42 -6.55 -9.08
C TRP A 312 0.06 -6.63 -8.67
N ARG A 313 0.75 -7.76 -8.89
CA ARG A 313 2.18 -7.90 -8.49
C ARG A 313 3.10 -6.89 -9.19
N SER A 314 2.69 -6.32 -10.33
CA SER A 314 3.45 -5.26 -11.00
C SER A 314 3.67 -4.03 -10.10
N PHE A 315 2.82 -3.80 -9.08
CA PHE A 315 3.05 -2.74 -8.09
C PHE A 315 4.34 -2.92 -7.29
N LEU A 316 4.75 -4.17 -7.03
CA LEU A 316 5.99 -4.48 -6.31
C LEU A 316 7.24 -4.03 -7.08
N VAL A 317 7.12 -3.87 -8.41
CA VAL A 317 8.17 -3.33 -9.28
C VAL A 317 7.96 -1.83 -9.53
N LYS A 318 6.70 -1.41 -9.74
CA LYS A 318 6.34 0.00 -9.95
C LYS A 318 6.78 0.88 -8.76
N TYR A 319 6.68 0.34 -7.55
CA TYR A 319 7.08 0.98 -6.31
C TYR A 319 8.10 0.11 -5.55
N PRO A 320 9.41 0.26 -5.82
CA PRO A 320 10.46 -0.51 -5.15
C PRO A 320 10.43 -0.42 -3.62
N GLU A 321 10.02 0.71 -3.04
CA GLU A 321 9.88 0.87 -1.58
C GLU A 321 8.84 -0.09 -0.99
N VAL A 322 7.79 -0.36 -1.76
CA VAL A 322 6.75 -1.34 -1.43
C VAL A 322 7.25 -2.76 -1.68
N GLY A 323 7.97 -2.98 -2.79
CA GLY A 323 8.62 -4.25 -3.11
C GLY A 323 9.51 -4.74 -1.96
N ASP A 324 10.36 -3.88 -1.43
CA ASP A 324 11.22 -4.22 -0.28
C ASP A 324 10.41 -4.57 0.97
N THR A 325 9.33 -3.83 1.23
CA THR A 325 8.43 -4.10 2.35
C THR A 325 7.77 -5.48 2.20
N HIS A 326 7.40 -5.86 0.97
CA HIS A 326 6.86 -7.18 0.66
C HIS A 326 7.88 -8.29 0.90
N TRP A 327 9.12 -8.11 0.44
CA TRP A 327 10.16 -9.10 0.64
C TRP A 327 10.58 -9.25 2.10
N LYS A 328 10.63 -8.15 2.86
CA LYS A 328 10.79 -8.20 4.32
C LYS A 328 9.68 -9.02 4.97
N MET A 329 8.41 -8.78 4.59
CA MET A 329 7.27 -9.56 5.06
C MET A 329 7.46 -11.06 4.78
N LEU A 330 7.92 -11.46 3.59
CA LEU A 330 8.17 -12.87 3.28
C LEU A 330 9.30 -13.49 4.14
N ARG A 331 10.40 -12.74 4.38
CA ARG A 331 11.48 -13.21 5.26
C ARG A 331 10.99 -13.41 6.69
N LEU A 332 10.23 -12.46 7.22
CA LEU A 332 9.65 -12.53 8.56
C LEU A 332 8.61 -13.65 8.67
N SER A 333 7.78 -13.84 7.65
CA SER A 333 6.82 -14.94 7.59
C SER A 333 7.49 -16.30 7.71
N ARG A 334 8.55 -16.55 6.93
CA ARG A 334 9.33 -17.79 7.03
C ARG A 334 9.95 -17.97 8.41
N ALA A 335 10.57 -16.93 8.97
CA ALA A 335 11.23 -17.00 10.27
C ALA A 335 10.23 -17.26 11.42
N ILE A 336 9.10 -16.55 11.43
CA ILE A 336 8.05 -16.70 12.47
C ILE A 336 7.38 -18.07 12.35
N HIS A 337 7.07 -18.52 11.13
CA HIS A 337 6.49 -19.84 10.92
C HIS A 337 7.41 -20.96 11.41
N ALA A 338 8.69 -20.92 11.05
CA ALA A 338 9.68 -21.89 11.52
C ALA A 338 9.81 -21.87 13.05
N ALA A 339 9.91 -20.68 13.66
CA ALA A 339 10.02 -20.55 15.11
C ALA A 339 8.78 -21.08 15.86
N LEU A 340 7.58 -20.87 15.31
CA LEU A 340 6.32 -21.40 15.88
C LEU A 340 6.17 -22.90 15.68
N ALA A 341 6.72 -23.47 14.61
CA ALA A 341 6.74 -24.92 14.43
C ALA A 341 7.57 -25.61 15.53
N GLU A 342 8.66 -24.98 15.97
CA GLU A 342 9.49 -25.47 17.08
C GLU A 342 8.88 -25.16 18.46
N ARG A 343 8.23 -24.01 18.60
CA ARG A 343 7.73 -23.47 19.88
C ARG A 343 6.30 -22.93 19.72
N PRO A 344 5.30 -23.81 19.55
CA PRO A 344 3.94 -23.41 19.20
C PRO A 344 3.24 -22.58 20.28
N ASP A 345 3.61 -22.76 21.55
CA ASP A 345 3.00 -22.09 22.70
C ASP A 345 3.74 -20.80 23.13
N ASP A 346 4.79 -20.36 22.41
CA ASP A 346 5.48 -19.11 22.77
C ASP A 346 4.60 -17.89 22.43
N ALA A 347 4.06 -17.26 23.47
CA ALA A 347 3.20 -16.09 23.35
C ALA A 347 3.84 -14.92 22.59
N ARG A 348 5.18 -14.75 22.64
CA ARG A 348 5.87 -13.69 21.90
C ARG A 348 5.82 -13.96 20.40
N LEU A 349 6.08 -15.20 19.98
CA LEU A 349 5.97 -15.60 18.57
C LEU A 349 4.52 -15.55 18.07
N ALA A 350 3.55 -15.92 18.92
CA ALA A 350 2.13 -15.81 18.58
C ALA A 350 1.72 -14.35 18.34
N ARG A 351 2.17 -13.41 19.19
CA ARG A 351 2.02 -11.96 18.94
C ARG A 351 2.73 -11.54 17.66
N GLY A 352 3.95 -12.02 17.44
CA GLY A 352 4.73 -11.78 16.22
C GLY A 352 4.00 -12.16 14.95
N ARG A 353 3.32 -13.31 14.94
CA ARG A 353 2.48 -13.76 13.81
C ARG A 353 1.29 -12.85 13.57
N VAL A 354 0.62 -12.37 14.62
CA VAL A 354 -0.47 -11.39 14.47
C VAL A 354 0.06 -10.07 13.92
N ALA A 355 1.22 -9.60 14.39
CA ALA A 355 1.87 -8.41 13.87
C ALA A 355 2.30 -8.57 12.41
N LEU A 356 2.85 -9.73 12.03
CA LEU A 356 3.13 -10.07 10.63
C LEU A 356 1.87 -9.99 9.77
N TRP A 357 0.76 -10.59 10.23
CA TRP A 357 -0.50 -10.58 9.50
C TRP A 357 -1.10 -9.17 9.36
N ARG A 358 -0.92 -8.29 10.35
CA ARG A 358 -1.22 -6.86 10.20
C ARG A 358 -0.33 -6.23 9.14
N GLY A 359 0.97 -6.52 9.17
CA GLY A 359 1.93 -6.11 8.14
C GLY A 359 1.66 -6.67 6.74
N GLN A 360 0.59 -7.43 6.52
CA GLN A 360 0.16 -7.92 5.20
C GLN A 360 -1.05 -7.16 4.65
N ALA A 361 -1.58 -6.18 5.37
CA ALA A 361 -2.72 -5.37 4.94
C ALA A 361 -2.42 -4.67 3.61
N ASN A 362 -3.28 -4.88 2.61
CA ASN A 362 -2.97 -4.63 1.21
C ASN A 362 -2.76 -3.15 0.87
N ASP A 363 -3.45 -2.22 1.54
CA ASP A 363 -3.63 -0.83 1.07
C ASP A 363 -2.32 -0.07 0.94
N ALA A 364 -1.35 -0.38 1.80
CA ALA A 364 -0.01 0.22 1.76
C ALA A 364 0.88 -0.34 0.63
N TYR A 365 0.43 -1.39 -0.07
CA TYR A 365 1.21 -2.11 -1.08
C TYR A 365 0.91 -1.75 -2.53
N TRP A 366 -0.02 -0.82 -2.78
CA TRP A 366 -0.34 -0.42 -4.15
C TRP A 366 -1.01 0.95 -4.17
N HIS A 367 -1.22 1.50 -5.37
CA HIS A 367 -1.91 2.77 -5.53
C HIS A 367 -2.87 2.73 -6.72
N GLY A 368 -4.13 3.08 -6.46
CA GLY A 368 -5.17 3.33 -7.44
C GLY A 368 -5.75 4.74 -7.27
N VAL A 369 -7.02 4.85 -6.87
CA VAL A 369 -7.69 6.15 -6.64
C VAL A 369 -7.83 6.55 -5.17
N PHE A 370 -7.42 5.68 -4.23
CA PHE A 370 -7.65 5.82 -2.79
C PHE A 370 -6.39 6.21 -1.99
N GLY A 371 -5.41 6.84 -2.63
CA GLY A 371 -4.11 7.18 -2.01
C GLY A 371 -3.18 5.97 -1.81
N GLY A 372 -3.61 4.91 -1.14
CA GLY A 372 -2.86 3.65 -0.98
C GLY A 372 -1.44 3.85 -0.47
N CYS A 373 -0.44 3.29 -1.15
CA CYS A 373 0.97 3.39 -0.79
C CYS A 373 1.52 4.82 -0.80
N TYR A 374 0.80 5.83 -1.31
CA TYR A 374 1.20 7.24 -1.16
C TYR A 374 0.87 7.80 0.22
N LEU A 375 -0.05 7.20 0.98
CA LEU A 375 -0.45 7.64 2.31
C LEU A 375 0.57 7.18 3.37
N PRO A 376 1.36 8.08 3.99
CA PRO A 376 2.43 7.68 4.90
C PRO A 376 1.94 6.98 6.16
N HIS A 377 0.71 7.26 6.61
CA HIS A 377 0.14 6.62 7.80
C HIS A 377 -0.18 5.14 7.57
N LEU A 378 -0.62 4.75 6.36
CA LEU A 378 -0.84 3.35 6.00
C LEU A 378 0.48 2.59 5.88
N ARG A 379 1.46 3.15 5.15
CA ARG A 379 2.82 2.56 5.07
C ARG A 379 3.45 2.40 6.44
N ARG A 380 3.36 3.43 7.28
CA ARG A 380 3.86 3.37 8.66
C ARG A 380 3.19 2.26 9.44
N ALA A 381 1.87 2.12 9.40
CA ALA A 381 1.18 1.07 10.15
C ALA A 381 1.66 -0.35 9.75
N VAL A 382 1.82 -0.61 8.45
CA VAL A 382 2.39 -1.87 7.95
C VAL A 382 3.83 -2.05 8.43
N LYS A 383 4.69 -1.05 8.27
CA LYS A 383 6.10 -1.14 8.69
C LYS A 383 6.26 -1.28 10.21
N THR A 384 5.46 -0.58 11.01
CA THR A 384 5.41 -0.74 12.47
C THR A 384 5.07 -2.17 12.85
N ALA A 385 4.08 -2.77 12.17
CA ALA A 385 3.68 -4.15 12.43
C ALA A 385 4.80 -5.15 12.04
N LEU A 386 5.53 -4.90 10.95
CA LEU A 386 6.69 -5.72 10.57
C LEU A 386 7.88 -5.55 11.54
N LEU A 387 8.09 -4.36 12.10
CA LEU A 387 9.10 -4.14 13.15
C LEU A 387 8.72 -4.87 14.44
N GLU A 388 7.44 -4.91 14.80
CA GLU A 388 6.96 -5.70 15.94
C GLU A 388 7.12 -7.21 15.69
N ALA A 389 6.82 -7.68 14.48
CA ALA A 389 7.03 -9.06 14.07
C ALA A 389 8.52 -9.46 14.17
N GLU A 390 9.42 -8.62 13.69
CA GLU A 390 10.87 -8.82 13.81
C GLU A 390 11.35 -8.81 15.27
N ARG A 391 10.91 -7.83 16.07
CA ARG A 391 11.25 -7.74 17.50
C ARG A 391 10.83 -9.00 18.26
N SER A 392 9.68 -9.59 17.92
CA SER A 392 9.19 -10.81 18.56
C SER A 392 10.12 -12.02 18.39
N LEU A 393 10.84 -12.10 17.25
CA LEU A 393 11.83 -13.15 17.01
C LEU A 393 13.02 -13.01 17.95
N VAL A 394 13.45 -11.77 18.23
CA VAL A 394 14.54 -11.48 19.18
C VAL A 394 14.08 -11.71 20.61
N GLU A 395 12.91 -11.18 21.01
CA GLU A 395 12.37 -11.35 22.38
C GLU A 395 12.11 -12.81 22.76
N SER A 396 11.77 -13.65 21.77
CA SER A 396 11.61 -15.09 21.98
C SER A 396 12.94 -15.84 21.99
N GLY A 397 14.04 -15.24 21.54
CA GLY A 397 15.32 -15.91 21.33
C GLY A 397 15.38 -16.79 20.07
N ALA A 398 14.41 -16.68 19.15
CA ALA A 398 14.49 -17.32 17.82
C ALA A 398 15.57 -16.69 16.94
N ALA A 399 15.87 -15.41 17.16
CA ALA A 399 16.88 -14.68 16.44
C ALA A 399 17.81 -13.96 17.41
N PRO A 400 19.12 -13.86 17.12
CA PRO A 400 20.04 -13.09 17.95
C PRO A 400 19.73 -11.59 17.85
N GLU A 401 20.06 -10.86 18.92
CA GLU A 401 19.87 -9.42 19.01
C GLU A 401 20.69 -8.67 17.94
N VAL A 402 21.98 -8.97 17.84
CA VAL A 402 22.86 -8.46 16.78
C VAL A 402 23.02 -9.51 15.70
N ALA A 403 22.69 -9.15 14.46
CA ALA A 403 22.85 -10.01 13.29
C ALA A 403 23.11 -9.19 12.02
N TRP A 404 23.70 -9.83 11.02
CA TRP A 404 23.71 -9.30 9.67
C TRP A 404 23.68 -10.42 8.63
N THR A 405 23.13 -10.11 7.46
CA THR A 405 23.25 -10.94 6.26
C THR A 405 23.64 -10.07 5.07
N ARG A 406 24.27 -10.69 4.07
CA ARG A 406 24.47 -10.10 2.75
C ARG A 406 23.94 -11.08 1.72
N GLU A 407 22.79 -10.77 1.16
CA GLU A 407 22.04 -11.67 0.29
C GLU A 407 21.12 -10.85 -0.62
N ASP A 408 20.66 -11.47 -1.70
CA ASP A 408 19.54 -10.95 -2.49
C ASP A 408 18.26 -11.16 -1.69
N GLY A 409 17.88 -10.11 -0.96
CA GLY A 409 16.75 -10.18 -0.05
C GLY A 409 15.46 -9.67 -0.68
N ASN A 410 15.54 -8.89 -1.77
CA ASN A 410 14.39 -8.33 -2.49
C ASN A 410 14.15 -8.95 -3.89
N GLY A 411 14.88 -10.01 -4.22
CA GLY A 411 14.68 -10.82 -5.43
C GLY A 411 15.07 -10.11 -6.74
N ASP A 412 15.86 -9.03 -6.69
CA ASP A 412 16.25 -8.27 -7.87
C ASP A 412 17.57 -8.76 -8.52
N GLY A 413 18.20 -9.79 -7.92
CA GLY A 413 19.47 -10.37 -8.35
C GLY A 413 20.71 -9.65 -7.81
N ARG A 414 20.55 -8.64 -6.96
CA ARG A 414 21.62 -7.88 -6.30
C ARG A 414 21.56 -8.15 -4.80
N ALA A 415 22.69 -8.00 -4.12
CA ALA A 415 22.76 -8.31 -2.70
C ALA A 415 22.72 -7.04 -1.85
N GLU A 416 21.72 -6.95 -0.98
CA GLU A 416 21.65 -5.95 0.08
C GLU A 416 22.47 -6.40 1.29
N VAL A 417 22.74 -5.47 2.20
CA VAL A 417 23.27 -5.78 3.53
C VAL A 417 22.20 -5.44 4.55
N TYR A 418 21.67 -6.47 5.21
CA TYR A 418 20.72 -6.35 6.31
C TYR A 418 21.49 -6.40 7.62
N VAL A 419 21.25 -5.44 8.52
CA VAL A 419 21.89 -5.37 9.83
C VAL A 419 20.82 -5.13 10.89
N ARG A 420 20.88 -5.91 11.98
CA ARG A 420 20.06 -5.73 13.18
C ARG A 420 20.94 -5.52 14.40
N THR A 421 20.50 -4.63 15.28
CA THR A 421 20.99 -4.44 16.66
C THR A 421 19.82 -4.57 17.64
N GLY A 422 20.07 -4.39 18.94
CA GLY A 422 19.00 -4.31 19.94
C GLY A 422 17.99 -3.19 19.70
N ALA A 423 18.38 -2.12 18.99
CA ALA A 423 17.55 -0.95 18.77
C ALA A 423 17.13 -0.73 17.30
N LEU A 424 17.89 -1.24 16.33
CA LEU A 424 17.71 -0.92 14.91
C LEU A 424 17.60 -2.16 14.01
N THR A 425 16.87 -2.00 12.92
CA THR A 425 17.06 -2.75 11.67
C THR A 425 17.45 -1.77 10.57
N VAL A 426 18.44 -2.15 9.76
CA VAL A 426 19.06 -1.29 8.74
C VAL A 426 19.26 -2.11 7.47
N THR A 427 18.87 -1.53 6.33
CA THR A 427 19.16 -2.08 5.00
C THR A 427 20.07 -1.10 4.26
N LEU A 428 21.18 -1.61 3.73
CA LEU A 428 22.09 -0.89 2.84
C LEU A 428 22.13 -1.57 1.47
N ASP A 429 22.22 -0.77 0.40
CA ASP A 429 22.19 -1.25 -0.99
C ASP A 429 23.55 -1.00 -1.69
N PRO A 430 24.55 -1.90 -1.57
CA PRO A 430 25.88 -1.72 -2.18
C PRO A 430 25.87 -1.46 -3.68
N ASP A 431 24.91 -2.06 -4.40
CA ASP A 431 24.79 -1.94 -5.85
C ASP A 431 24.02 -0.66 -6.28
N ALA A 432 23.57 0.15 -5.31
CA ALA A 432 22.91 1.44 -5.51
C ALA A 432 23.59 2.56 -4.68
N GLY A 433 24.92 2.61 -4.74
CA GLY A 433 25.73 3.61 -4.05
C GLY A 433 25.93 3.35 -2.57
N GLY A 434 25.51 2.18 -2.05
CA GLY A 434 25.50 1.91 -0.62
C GLY A 434 24.49 2.78 0.12
N MET A 435 23.36 3.06 -0.53
CA MET A 435 22.25 3.83 0.01
C MET A 435 21.64 3.10 1.21
N LEU A 436 21.22 3.84 2.23
CA LEU A 436 20.41 3.34 3.33
C LEU A 436 18.93 3.45 2.96
N THR A 437 18.23 2.33 2.93
CA THR A 437 16.83 2.24 2.47
C THR A 437 15.85 1.76 3.52
N GLU A 438 16.36 1.29 4.66
CA GLU A 438 15.59 1.05 5.87
C GLU A 438 16.38 1.56 7.08
N LEU A 439 15.70 2.27 7.98
CA LEU A 439 16.19 2.63 9.31
C LEU A 439 15.05 2.47 10.32
N GLY A 440 14.74 1.21 10.60
CA GLY A 440 13.69 0.82 11.54
C GLY A 440 14.16 0.92 12.99
N TYR A 441 13.48 1.74 13.79
CA TYR A 441 13.73 1.90 15.22
C TYR A 441 12.73 1.11 16.05
N PHE A 442 13.19 0.04 16.71
CA PHE A 442 12.31 -0.82 17.52
C PHE A 442 11.71 -0.10 18.72
N GLY A 443 12.44 0.87 19.31
CA GLY A 443 12.00 1.60 20.49
C GLY A 443 10.71 2.41 20.29
N ALA A 444 10.45 2.85 19.06
CA ALA A 444 9.23 3.57 18.69
C ALA A 444 8.37 2.84 17.63
N GLY A 445 8.84 1.72 17.10
CA GLY A 445 8.17 1.01 16.01
C GLY A 445 8.08 1.86 14.73
N LEU A 446 9.11 2.66 14.44
CA LEU A 446 9.09 3.60 13.31
C LEU A 446 10.28 3.36 12.38
N ASP A 447 10.01 3.21 11.09
CA ASP A 447 11.04 3.28 10.05
C ASP A 447 11.20 4.73 9.60
N VAL A 448 12.30 5.36 10.03
CA VAL A 448 12.58 6.76 9.68
C VAL A 448 13.14 6.91 8.27
N ALA A 449 13.38 5.82 7.53
CA ALA A 449 13.74 5.85 6.11
C ALA A 449 12.53 5.63 5.17
N ASP A 450 11.29 5.61 5.68
CA ASP A 450 10.05 5.37 4.90
C ASP A 450 9.62 6.54 3.98
N VAL A 451 10.53 6.95 3.10
CA VAL A 451 10.31 8.03 2.11
C VAL A 451 10.00 7.42 0.75
N LEU A 452 8.87 7.83 0.17
CA LEU A 452 8.51 7.44 -1.19
C LEU A 452 9.12 8.41 -2.21
N ALA A 453 9.74 7.89 -3.27
CA ALA A 453 10.24 8.73 -4.36
C ALA A 453 9.10 9.40 -5.15
N ARG A 454 9.37 10.60 -5.66
CA ARG A 454 8.43 11.35 -6.51
C ARG A 454 8.45 10.75 -7.91
N ARG A 455 7.35 10.12 -8.32
CA ARG A 455 7.23 9.43 -9.61
C ARG A 455 6.15 10.05 -10.46
N PHE A 456 6.31 9.92 -11.77
CA PHE A 456 5.23 10.24 -12.69
C PHE A 456 4.13 9.20 -12.57
N GLU A 457 2.90 9.66 -12.38
CA GLU A 457 1.68 8.85 -12.51
C GLU A 457 0.88 9.35 -13.71
N ALA A 458 0.18 8.45 -14.41
CA ALA A 458 -0.53 8.78 -15.64
C ALA A 458 -1.55 9.92 -15.43
N TYR A 459 -2.20 9.98 -14.27
CA TYR A 459 -3.15 11.06 -13.94
C TYR A 459 -2.49 12.44 -13.75
N HIS A 460 -1.17 12.57 -13.70
CA HIS A 460 -0.50 13.88 -13.66
C HIS A 460 -0.75 14.70 -14.93
N ASP A 461 -1.01 14.05 -16.07
CA ASP A 461 -1.42 14.75 -17.29
C ASP A 461 -2.76 15.49 -17.07
N ARG A 462 -3.69 14.89 -16.30
CA ARG A 462 -4.95 15.54 -15.91
C ARG A 462 -4.73 16.72 -14.95
N VAL A 463 -3.76 16.61 -14.02
CA VAL A 463 -3.39 17.71 -13.12
C VAL A 463 -2.92 18.92 -13.93
N ARG A 464 -2.02 18.70 -14.90
CA ARG A 464 -1.51 19.75 -15.80
C ARG A 464 -2.62 20.34 -16.68
N ALA A 465 -3.45 19.50 -17.28
CA ALA A 465 -4.55 19.94 -18.13
C ALA A 465 -5.55 20.82 -17.37
N ARG A 466 -5.89 20.47 -16.12
CA ARG A 466 -6.78 21.28 -15.27
C ARG A 466 -6.16 22.62 -14.86
N ALA A 467 -4.88 22.64 -14.52
CA ALA A 467 -4.17 23.89 -14.23
C ALA A 467 -4.22 24.86 -15.44
N ALA A 468 -4.14 24.34 -16.66
CA ALA A 468 -4.27 25.12 -17.89
C ALA A 468 -5.71 25.57 -18.21
N ALA A 469 -6.74 24.80 -17.80
CA ALA A 469 -8.13 25.04 -18.16
C ALA A 469 -8.89 26.00 -17.21
N GLY A 470 -8.36 26.28 -16.00
CA GLY A 470 -9.05 27.08 -14.97
C GLY A 470 -10.13 26.29 -14.20
N PRO A 471 -10.70 26.86 -13.11
CA PRO A 471 -11.67 26.15 -12.27
C PRO A 471 -12.98 25.86 -13.02
N SER A 472 -13.49 24.63 -12.90
CA SER A 472 -14.72 24.14 -13.52
C SER A 472 -15.53 23.33 -12.50
N ASP A 473 -16.82 23.63 -12.40
CA ASP A 473 -17.75 23.21 -11.32
C ASP A 473 -18.58 21.96 -11.63
N SER A 474 -18.17 21.10 -12.57
CA SER A 474 -18.98 19.91 -12.90
C SER A 474 -18.19 18.61 -12.86
N ALA A 475 -18.61 17.70 -11.99
CA ALA A 475 -18.14 16.33 -11.98
C ALA A 475 -19.29 15.35 -11.69
N ARG A 476 -19.32 14.21 -12.41
CA ARG A 476 -20.45 13.27 -12.44
C ARG A 476 -20.16 11.89 -11.83
N THR A 477 -18.90 11.46 -11.66
CA THR A 477 -18.50 10.15 -11.06
C THR A 477 -17.09 10.20 -10.44
N ILE A 478 -16.76 9.38 -9.43
CA ILE A 478 -15.43 9.38 -8.76
C ILE A 478 -14.24 9.14 -9.71
N HIS A 479 -14.43 8.40 -10.80
CA HIS A 479 -13.39 8.13 -11.80
C HIS A 479 -13.09 9.36 -12.70
N GLU A 480 -14.08 10.25 -12.85
CA GLU A 480 -13.97 11.49 -13.63
C GLU A 480 -13.74 12.74 -12.74
N ALA A 481 -14.08 12.65 -11.44
CA ALA A 481 -14.31 13.78 -10.53
C ALA A 481 -13.18 14.20 -9.59
N ALA A 482 -11.95 13.70 -9.72
CA ALA A 482 -10.89 14.12 -8.81
C ALA A 482 -10.62 15.65 -8.90
N THR A 483 -11.22 16.48 -8.05
CA THR A 483 -11.00 17.94 -8.04
C THR A 483 -9.64 18.26 -7.42
N ALA A 484 -8.95 19.31 -7.84
CA ALA A 484 -7.74 19.73 -7.13
C ALA A 484 -8.13 20.30 -5.76
N LYS A 485 -7.58 19.75 -4.66
CA LYS A 485 -7.84 20.26 -3.30
C LYS A 485 -7.08 21.56 -3.01
N GLU A 486 -6.02 21.83 -3.77
CA GLU A 486 -5.24 23.07 -3.69
C GLU A 486 -4.81 23.56 -5.08
N ALA A 487 -4.59 24.87 -5.21
CA ALA A 487 -4.07 25.48 -6.42
C ALA A 487 -2.54 25.28 -6.53
N GLY A 488 -2.02 25.23 -7.76
CA GLY A 488 -0.58 25.15 -8.01
C GLY A 488 0.04 23.75 -7.88
N LEU A 489 -0.78 22.69 -7.83
CA LEU A 489 -0.30 21.29 -7.79
C LEU A 489 0.59 20.93 -8.99
N ASP A 490 0.35 21.53 -10.15
CA ASP A 490 1.16 21.34 -11.36
C ASP A 490 2.60 21.83 -11.20
N ALA A 491 2.82 22.91 -10.44
CA ALA A 491 4.14 23.44 -10.13
C ALA A 491 4.94 22.54 -9.17
N LEU A 492 4.26 21.62 -8.47
CA LEU A 492 4.87 20.66 -7.54
C LEU A 492 5.22 19.33 -8.22
N LEU A 493 4.86 19.14 -9.48
CA LEU A 493 5.17 17.93 -10.24
C LEU A 493 6.67 17.86 -10.58
N ALA A 494 7.43 17.23 -9.69
CA ALA A 494 8.82 16.85 -9.88
C ALA A 494 8.98 15.33 -9.82
N TYR A 495 9.96 14.79 -10.56
CA TYR A 495 10.20 13.36 -10.63
C TYR A 495 11.65 13.05 -10.30
N ASP A 496 11.85 12.09 -9.40
CA ASP A 496 13.17 11.68 -8.96
C ASP A 496 13.81 10.73 -9.97
N LYS A 497 15.11 10.91 -10.21
CA LYS A 497 15.89 10.06 -11.10
C LYS A 497 16.04 8.65 -10.53
N PHE A 498 16.24 8.55 -9.22
CA PHE A 498 16.49 7.30 -8.50
C PHE A 498 15.73 7.27 -7.17
N ARG A 499 15.72 6.10 -6.54
CA ARG A 499 15.08 5.85 -5.25
C ARG A 499 15.54 6.85 -4.18
N ARG A 500 14.62 7.26 -3.29
CA ARG A 500 14.96 8.07 -2.12
C ARG A 500 15.33 7.18 -0.95
N GLY A 501 16.62 7.11 -0.66
CA GLY A 501 17.15 6.64 0.63
C GLY A 501 18.11 7.67 1.21
N SER A 502 18.86 7.28 2.24
CA SER A 502 19.90 8.12 2.84
C SER A 502 21.30 7.69 2.40
N LEU A 503 22.31 8.51 2.69
CA LEU A 503 23.70 8.26 2.28
C LEU A 503 23.86 8.25 0.76
N ILE A 504 23.22 9.20 0.09
CA ILE A 504 23.39 9.43 -1.35
C ILE A 504 24.39 10.56 -1.51
N GLU A 505 25.50 10.28 -2.19
CA GLU A 505 26.59 11.25 -2.33
C GLU A 505 26.73 11.80 -3.75
N GLY A 506 27.22 13.04 -3.85
CA GLY A 506 27.53 13.67 -5.12
C GLY A 506 28.65 14.70 -5.02
N PHE A 507 29.39 14.84 -6.12
CA PHE A 507 30.42 15.87 -6.29
C PHE A 507 29.92 16.98 -7.21
N PHE A 508 30.07 18.23 -6.77
CA PHE A 508 29.64 19.43 -7.47
C PHE A 508 30.86 20.32 -7.74
N GLU A 509 31.11 20.68 -9.00
CA GLU A 509 32.24 21.55 -9.35
C GLU A 509 31.99 23.01 -8.98
N ASP A 510 30.78 23.48 -9.24
CA ASP A 510 30.36 24.82 -8.84
C ASP A 510 30.31 24.90 -7.32
N ASP A 511 30.98 25.89 -6.74
CA ASP A 511 31.06 26.17 -5.31
C ASP A 511 30.25 27.41 -4.90
N THR A 512 29.56 28.05 -5.85
CA THR A 512 28.85 29.32 -5.65
C THR A 512 27.32 29.18 -5.62
N THR A 513 26.71 28.38 -6.50
CA THR A 513 25.25 28.30 -6.57
C THR A 513 24.69 27.45 -5.42
N PRO A 514 23.70 27.95 -4.66
CA PRO A 514 23.03 27.16 -3.64
C PRO A 514 22.43 25.86 -4.22
N LEU A 515 22.71 24.72 -3.61
CA LEU A 515 22.13 23.44 -4.03
C LEU A 515 20.68 23.32 -3.54
N ASP A 516 19.83 22.71 -4.37
CA ASP A 516 18.48 22.28 -3.99
C ASP A 516 18.61 21.04 -3.07
N PRO A 517 18.11 21.09 -1.81
CA PRO A 517 18.23 19.98 -0.89
C PRO A 517 17.43 18.74 -1.29
N VAL A 518 16.36 18.90 -2.09
CA VAL A 518 15.46 17.82 -2.50
C VAL A 518 15.91 17.19 -3.82
N ALA A 519 16.35 18.00 -4.80
CA ALA A 519 16.75 17.55 -6.14
C ALA A 519 18.13 18.08 -6.62
N PRO A 520 19.22 17.88 -5.86
CA PRO A 520 20.51 18.48 -6.20
C PRO A 520 21.17 17.85 -7.44
N TRP A 521 20.78 16.62 -7.79
CA TRP A 521 21.58 15.71 -8.61
C TRP A 521 21.79 16.11 -10.06
N ALA A 522 20.91 16.95 -10.63
CA ALA A 522 21.08 17.47 -11.99
C ALA A 522 22.30 18.40 -12.13
N ALA A 523 22.71 19.06 -11.03
CA ALA A 523 23.87 19.94 -10.99
C ALA A 523 25.17 19.21 -10.59
N ALA A 524 25.09 17.93 -10.22
CA ALA A 524 26.26 17.17 -9.81
C ALA A 524 27.10 16.75 -11.04
N ARG A 525 28.42 16.90 -10.94
CA ARG A 525 29.35 16.31 -11.92
C ARG A 525 29.34 14.78 -11.85
N ALA A 526 29.17 14.24 -10.65
CA ALA A 526 29.03 12.81 -10.42
C ALA A 526 28.15 12.55 -9.21
N VAL A 527 27.38 11.46 -9.27
CA VAL A 527 26.51 11.00 -8.20
C VAL A 527 26.83 9.53 -7.96
N VAL A 528 27.05 9.16 -6.70
CA VAL A 528 27.34 7.79 -6.29
C VAL A 528 26.06 6.96 -6.22
N GLY A 529 24.90 7.62 -6.05
CA GLY A 529 23.58 6.99 -6.14
C GLY A 529 23.43 6.25 -7.48
N GLU A 530 23.10 4.96 -7.40
CA GLU A 530 23.05 3.96 -8.50
C GLU A 530 24.40 3.35 -8.94
N GLU A 531 25.54 3.79 -8.40
CA GLU A 531 26.82 3.13 -8.68
C GLU A 531 26.99 1.85 -7.85
N ARG A 532 27.62 0.82 -8.45
CA ARG A 532 28.00 -0.37 -7.71
C ARG A 532 29.28 -0.16 -6.92
N LEU A 533 29.23 -0.39 -5.60
CA LEU A 533 30.38 -0.25 -4.71
C LEU A 533 30.96 -1.62 -4.32
N GLY A 534 32.28 -1.68 -4.18
CA GLY A 534 32.93 -2.82 -3.53
C GLY A 534 32.49 -2.87 -2.07
N CYS A 535 32.03 -4.03 -1.58
CA CYS A 535 31.42 -4.15 -0.26
C CYS A 535 32.08 -5.25 0.58
N VAL A 536 32.51 -4.89 1.80
CA VAL A 536 33.05 -5.78 2.82
C VAL A 536 32.30 -5.54 4.13
N VAL A 537 31.70 -6.58 4.69
CA VAL A 537 31.00 -6.53 5.99
C VAL A 537 31.89 -7.17 7.06
N ARG A 538 31.97 -6.54 8.24
CA ARG A 538 32.74 -7.00 9.39
C ARG A 538 31.89 -6.95 10.65
N ALA A 539 31.86 -8.06 11.39
CA ALA A 539 31.32 -8.07 12.75
C ALA A 539 32.27 -7.31 13.68
N GLU A 540 31.70 -6.53 14.59
CA GLU A 540 32.40 -5.85 15.68
C GLU A 540 31.74 -6.24 17.01
N ALA A 541 32.41 -5.99 18.15
CA ALA A 541 32.00 -6.53 19.45
C ALA A 541 30.57 -6.15 19.87
N ASP A 542 30.09 -4.99 19.40
CA ASP A 542 28.81 -4.37 19.74
C ASP A 542 28.07 -3.83 18.49
N GLY A 543 28.37 -4.38 17.31
CA GLY A 543 27.68 -4.00 16.08
C GLY A 543 28.35 -4.49 14.81
N VAL A 544 28.09 -3.79 13.71
CA VAL A 544 28.51 -4.21 12.36
C VAL A 544 29.10 -3.03 11.61
N ALA A 545 30.24 -3.25 10.96
CA ALA A 545 30.86 -2.29 10.04
C ALA A 545 30.75 -2.76 8.60
N VAL A 546 30.18 -1.93 7.74
CA VAL A 546 30.05 -2.13 6.29
C VAL A 546 30.98 -1.13 5.60
N VAL A 547 32.02 -1.64 4.93
CA VAL A 547 32.99 -0.84 4.19
C VAL A 547 32.65 -0.92 2.70
N LEU A 548 32.36 0.24 2.13
CA LEU A 548 31.95 0.44 0.75
C LEU A 548 33.02 1.26 0.03
N ALA A 549 33.51 0.79 -1.10
CA ALA A 549 34.62 1.41 -1.81
C ALA A 549 34.29 1.65 -3.28
N ARG A 550 34.68 2.84 -3.75
CA ARG A 550 34.57 3.30 -5.13
C ARG A 550 35.95 3.70 -5.64
N ALA A 551 36.38 3.14 -6.76
CA ALA A 551 37.56 3.61 -7.46
C ALA A 551 37.27 4.95 -8.16
N PRO A 552 38.27 5.82 -8.36
CA PRO A 552 38.09 7.04 -9.12
C PRO A 552 37.78 6.73 -10.59
N THR A 553 36.97 7.58 -11.23
CA THR A 553 36.65 7.52 -12.66
C THR A 553 37.03 8.84 -13.34
N PRO A 554 37.17 8.89 -14.68
CA PRO A 554 37.39 10.17 -15.38
C PRO A 554 36.32 11.22 -15.08
N GLN A 555 35.06 10.77 -14.92
CA GLN A 555 33.91 11.61 -14.60
C GLN A 555 33.93 12.07 -13.14
N ALA A 556 34.38 11.23 -12.20
CA ALA A 556 34.57 11.59 -10.79
C ALA A 556 35.97 11.15 -10.30
N PRO A 557 36.97 12.05 -10.32
CA PRO A 557 38.38 11.75 -10.01
C PRO A 557 38.66 11.61 -8.50
N LEU A 558 37.69 11.10 -7.75
CA LEU A 558 37.72 10.86 -6.31
C LEU A 558 37.56 9.37 -6.06
N ALA A 559 38.54 8.78 -5.38
CA ALA A 559 38.33 7.51 -4.71
C ALA A 559 37.52 7.77 -3.43
N VAL A 560 36.52 6.94 -3.16
CA VAL A 560 35.63 7.08 -2.01
C VAL A 560 35.64 5.78 -1.22
N GLU A 561 35.99 5.85 0.05
CA GLU A 561 35.73 4.80 1.04
C GLU A 561 34.66 5.31 2.00
N LYS A 562 33.54 4.61 2.10
CA LYS A 562 32.45 4.84 3.05
C LYS A 562 32.42 3.68 4.03
N ARG A 563 32.69 3.94 5.31
CA ARG A 563 32.53 2.96 6.40
C ARG A 563 31.29 3.31 7.21
N VAL A 564 30.27 2.47 7.12
CA VAL A 564 29.02 2.56 7.90
C VAL A 564 29.14 1.62 9.09
N THR A 565 29.13 2.15 10.31
CA THR A 565 29.20 1.38 11.56
C THR A 565 27.88 1.51 12.31
N ILE A 566 27.21 0.39 12.55
CA ILE A 566 25.87 0.32 13.13
C ILE A 566 25.97 -0.35 14.49
N ARG A 567 25.63 0.38 15.55
CA ARG A 567 25.68 -0.09 16.95
C ARG A 567 24.52 0.49 17.74
N GLU A 568 23.83 -0.34 18.51
CA GLU A 568 22.66 0.09 19.29
C GLU A 568 21.72 0.95 18.41
N ALA A 569 21.36 2.15 18.86
CA ALA A 569 20.51 3.10 18.14
C ALA A 569 21.28 4.10 17.24
N THR A 570 22.56 3.84 16.93
CA THR A 570 23.45 4.77 16.21
C THR A 570 24.04 4.17 14.94
N ILE A 571 24.07 4.99 13.89
CA ILE A 571 24.82 4.74 12.66
C ILE A 571 25.87 5.83 12.53
N GLU A 572 27.16 5.45 12.55
CA GLU A 572 28.28 6.32 12.18
C GLU A 572 28.68 6.02 10.73
N VAL A 573 28.84 7.06 9.92
CA VAL A 573 29.34 6.98 8.55
C VAL A 573 30.59 7.82 8.44
N ARG A 574 31.69 7.17 8.09
CA ARG A 574 32.99 7.80 7.84
C ARG A 574 33.33 7.72 6.36
N TYR A 575 33.56 8.86 5.76
CA TYR A 575 34.01 9.01 4.39
C TYR A 575 35.50 9.32 4.37
N ARG A 576 36.25 8.62 3.53
CA ARG A 576 37.59 9.01 3.11
C ARG A 576 37.57 9.30 1.63
N LEU A 577 37.82 10.56 1.30
CA LEU A 577 37.86 11.08 -0.06
C LEU A 577 39.32 11.26 -0.46
N ARG A 578 39.78 10.56 -1.49
CA ARG A 578 41.16 10.68 -1.98
C ARG A 578 41.17 11.17 -3.42
N SER A 579 41.87 12.27 -3.65
CA SER A 579 42.11 12.77 -5.00
C SER A 579 43.12 11.89 -5.71
N THR A 580 42.80 11.44 -6.91
CA THR A 580 43.77 10.75 -7.79
C THR A 580 44.13 11.56 -9.01
N SER A 581 43.70 12.82 -9.09
CA SER A 581 44.10 13.74 -10.15
C SER A 581 45.52 14.25 -9.90
N GLY A 582 46.29 14.42 -10.98
CA GLY A 582 47.56 15.16 -10.94
C GLY A 582 47.40 16.68 -10.72
N HIS A 583 46.15 17.13 -10.55
CA HIS A 583 45.77 18.53 -10.35
C HIS A 583 44.95 18.67 -9.06
N ARG A 584 44.93 19.88 -8.50
CA ARG A 584 44.12 20.24 -7.35
C ARG A 584 42.63 20.13 -7.71
N LEU A 585 41.84 19.50 -6.84
CA LEU A 585 40.41 19.30 -7.00
C LEU A 585 39.65 20.20 -6.02
N THR A 586 38.86 21.13 -6.55
CA THR A 586 38.01 22.05 -5.79
C THR A 586 36.54 21.82 -6.13
N GLY A 587 35.65 22.00 -5.15
CA GLY A 587 34.22 21.87 -5.36
C GLY A 587 33.49 21.59 -4.05
N ARG A 588 32.37 20.87 -4.12
CA ARG A 588 31.56 20.48 -2.96
C ARG A 588 31.24 18.99 -2.97
N TRP A 589 31.29 18.38 -1.80
CA TRP A 589 30.80 17.03 -1.53
C TRP A 589 29.48 17.12 -0.80
N GLY A 590 28.40 16.68 -1.46
CA GLY A 590 27.06 16.63 -0.91
C GLY A 590 26.72 15.22 -0.44
N VAL A 591 26.12 15.10 0.75
CA VAL A 591 25.55 13.84 1.26
C VAL A 591 24.09 14.10 1.65
N GLN A 592 23.16 13.43 0.97
CA GLN A 592 21.73 13.55 1.21
C GLN A 592 21.23 12.46 2.16
N TRP A 593 20.46 12.87 3.16
CA TRP A 593 19.66 12.03 4.03
C TRP A 593 18.18 12.30 3.73
N ASN A 594 17.39 11.25 3.50
CA ASN A 594 15.94 11.37 3.34
C ASN A 594 15.30 10.67 4.54
N LEU A 595 14.59 11.43 5.39
CA LEU A 595 14.02 10.93 6.64
C LEU A 595 12.51 11.22 6.75
N ALA A 596 11.73 10.22 7.15
CA ALA A 596 10.27 10.23 7.21
C ALA A 596 9.74 10.19 8.67
N LEU A 597 9.81 11.32 9.37
CA LEU A 597 8.98 11.53 10.57
C LEU A 597 7.54 11.90 10.16
N THR A 598 6.62 11.97 11.13
CA THR A 598 5.20 12.20 10.84
C THR A 598 4.90 13.65 10.42
N ALA A 599 3.77 13.84 9.72
CA ALA A 599 3.10 15.12 9.45
C ALA A 599 4.00 16.37 9.39
N GLY A 600 4.63 16.65 8.24
CA GLY A 600 5.67 17.68 8.13
C GLY A 600 5.30 19.10 8.59
N ASN A 601 4.02 19.48 8.50
CA ASN A 601 3.53 20.82 8.88
C ASN A 601 2.87 20.88 10.27
N ALA A 602 2.85 19.79 11.02
CA ALA A 602 2.34 19.81 12.38
C ALA A 602 3.32 20.57 13.32
N PRO A 603 2.84 21.40 14.25
CA PRO A 603 3.68 22.34 15.01
C PRO A 603 4.67 21.66 15.98
N ASP A 604 4.38 20.45 16.40
CA ASP A 604 5.16 19.57 17.26
C ASP A 604 6.15 18.67 16.47
N ARG A 605 6.31 18.94 15.16
CA ARG A 605 7.25 18.27 14.24
C ARG A 605 8.19 19.30 13.63
N TYR A 606 9.45 19.32 14.06
CA TYR A 606 10.39 20.39 13.69
C TYR A 606 11.84 19.93 13.65
N LEU A 607 12.69 20.72 12.98
CA LEU A 607 14.13 20.65 13.16
C LEU A 607 14.51 21.43 14.42
N ASP A 608 15.29 20.84 15.31
CA ASP A 608 15.79 21.49 16.54
C ASP A 608 16.90 22.50 16.21
N LEU A 609 16.47 23.62 15.62
CA LEU A 609 17.23 24.81 15.29
C LEU A 609 16.60 26.03 16.00
N PRO A 610 17.27 27.19 16.09
CA PRO A 610 16.75 28.34 16.84
C PRO A 610 15.33 28.77 16.46
N ALA A 611 14.94 28.67 15.18
CA ALA A 611 13.61 29.01 14.69
C ALA A 611 12.61 27.85 14.69
N ARG A 612 13.03 26.64 15.09
CA ARG A 612 12.26 25.39 15.04
C ARG A 612 11.45 25.23 13.73
N PRO A 613 12.11 25.28 12.56
CA PRO A 613 11.40 25.18 11.30
C PRO A 613 10.69 23.83 11.20
N SER A 614 9.47 23.81 10.66
CA SER A 614 8.69 22.59 10.49
C SER A 614 9.43 21.60 9.56
N LEU A 615 9.19 20.30 9.73
CA LEU A 615 9.83 19.28 8.87
C LEU A 615 9.38 19.39 7.39
N GLY A 616 8.21 19.98 7.16
CA GLY A 616 7.66 20.31 5.85
C GLY A 616 8.16 21.62 5.24
N SER A 617 9.05 22.34 5.94
CA SER A 617 9.63 23.60 5.44
C SER A 617 10.88 23.36 4.58
N ALA A 618 11.34 24.41 3.91
CA ALA A 618 12.64 24.45 3.25
C ALA A 618 13.52 25.56 3.84
N GLY A 619 14.82 25.34 3.87
CA GLY A 619 15.77 26.33 4.36
C GLY A 619 17.22 25.87 4.30
N ARG A 620 18.11 26.71 4.81
CA ARG A 620 19.55 26.41 4.90
C ARG A 620 20.19 27.10 6.10
N ALA A 621 21.29 26.52 6.57
CA ALA A 621 22.12 27.06 7.62
C ALA A 621 23.59 26.69 7.35
N GLU A 622 24.48 27.66 7.50
CA GLU A 622 25.92 27.48 7.29
C GLU A 622 26.64 27.06 8.58
N ALA A 623 27.79 26.41 8.42
CA ALA A 623 28.72 26.06 9.51
C ALA A 623 28.07 25.32 10.71
N LEU A 624 27.06 24.49 10.44
CA LEU A 624 26.46 23.61 11.44
C LEU A 624 27.26 22.31 11.59
N ALA A 625 27.14 21.67 12.75
CA ALA A 625 27.73 20.35 13.04
C ALA A 625 26.71 19.35 13.58
N ALA A 626 25.45 19.76 13.76
CA ALA A 626 24.38 18.89 14.23
C ALA A 626 23.01 19.49 13.91
N VAL A 627 22.00 18.61 13.78
CA VAL A 627 20.57 18.95 13.78
C VAL A 627 19.80 17.74 14.30
N ALA A 628 18.69 17.95 14.99
CA ALA A 628 17.76 16.88 15.31
C ALA A 628 16.42 17.11 14.58
N LEU A 629 15.85 16.06 14.03
CA LEU A 629 14.45 16.06 13.61
C LEU A 629 13.63 15.52 14.78
N VAL A 630 12.63 16.26 15.20
CA VAL A 630 11.80 15.97 16.37
C VAL A 630 10.38 15.68 15.92
N ASP A 631 9.80 14.61 16.47
CA ASP A 631 8.38 14.29 16.36
C ASP A 631 7.85 13.95 17.75
N GLU A 632 7.21 14.92 18.40
CA GLU A 632 6.76 14.76 19.79
C GLU A 632 5.56 13.80 19.89
N TRP A 633 4.74 13.69 18.84
CA TRP A 633 3.62 12.76 18.80
C TRP A 633 4.06 11.31 18.66
N ALA A 634 5.05 11.04 17.81
CA ALA A 634 5.67 9.71 17.74
C ALA A 634 6.57 9.42 18.96
N GLY A 635 6.96 10.47 19.70
CA GLY A 635 7.93 10.38 20.79
C GLY A 635 9.30 9.94 20.28
N VAL A 636 9.75 10.50 19.15
CA VAL A 636 11.00 10.14 18.47
C VAL A 636 11.82 11.39 18.19
N GLU A 637 13.13 11.26 18.40
CA GLU A 637 14.14 12.20 17.92
C GLU A 637 15.15 11.47 17.04
N ALA A 638 15.42 12.01 15.85
CA ALA A 638 16.51 11.57 14.98
C ALA A 638 17.61 12.65 14.97
N ARG A 639 18.70 12.41 15.69
CA ARG A 639 19.79 13.39 15.84
C ARG A 639 20.93 13.08 14.90
N LEU A 640 21.18 13.99 13.96
CA LEU A 640 22.35 13.99 13.09
C LEU A 640 23.45 14.85 13.70
N ARG A 641 24.68 14.34 13.68
CA ARG A 641 25.91 15.10 13.99
C ARG A 641 26.95 14.83 12.93
N TRP A 642 27.83 15.79 12.68
CA TRP A 642 28.87 15.63 11.67
C TRP A 642 30.10 16.49 11.95
N SER A 643 31.21 16.10 11.34
CA SER A 643 32.49 16.80 11.41
C SER A 643 33.26 16.65 10.10
N PRO A 644 33.95 17.70 9.60
CA PRO A 644 33.91 19.07 10.10
C PRO A 644 32.53 19.72 9.90
N ALA A 645 32.34 20.93 10.43
CA ALA A 645 31.11 21.70 10.21
C ALA A 645 30.84 21.89 8.70
N ALA A 646 29.56 21.90 8.33
CA ALA A 646 29.08 21.89 6.96
C ALA A 646 27.92 22.87 6.78
N GLU A 647 27.60 23.20 5.53
CA GLU A 647 26.28 23.74 5.22
C GLU A 647 25.24 22.62 5.31
N LEU A 648 24.10 22.92 5.94
CA LEU A 648 22.91 22.09 5.92
C LEU A 648 21.84 22.82 5.11
N ALA A 649 21.34 22.19 4.05
CA ALA A 649 20.09 22.60 3.40
C ALA A 649 19.01 21.54 3.63
N TRP A 650 17.75 21.95 3.78
CA TRP A 650 16.62 21.04 3.96
C TRP A 650 15.42 21.43 3.11
N GLY A 651 14.60 20.43 2.75
CA GLY A 651 13.35 20.66 2.04
C GLY A 651 12.41 19.44 2.08
N PRO A 652 11.10 19.66 1.86
CA PRO A 652 10.13 18.58 1.93
C PRO A 652 10.16 17.74 0.64
N VAL A 653 10.08 16.42 0.80
CA VAL A 653 9.77 15.50 -0.29
C VAL A 653 8.26 15.37 -0.36
N GLU A 654 7.68 15.91 -1.43
CA GLU A 654 6.23 15.94 -1.61
C GLU A 654 5.82 15.27 -2.92
N THR A 655 4.75 14.49 -2.86
CA THR A 655 4.14 13.82 -4.01
C THR A 655 2.75 14.38 -4.27
N VAL A 656 2.34 14.45 -5.53
CA VAL A 656 0.94 14.71 -5.89
C VAL A 656 0.23 13.37 -6.09
N SER A 657 -0.83 13.12 -5.32
CA SER A 657 -1.58 11.87 -5.38
C SER A 657 -3.07 12.14 -5.51
N VAL A 658 -3.81 11.16 -6.01
CA VAL A 658 -5.28 11.17 -6.07
C VAL A 658 -5.87 10.38 -4.91
N SER A 659 -6.86 10.97 -4.25
CA SER A 659 -7.75 10.31 -3.29
C SER A 659 -9.21 10.49 -3.70
N GLU A 660 -10.15 9.89 -2.94
CA GLU A 660 -11.60 10.07 -3.16
C GLU A 660 -12.03 11.55 -3.16
N GLY A 661 -11.34 12.37 -2.35
CA GLY A 661 -11.58 13.81 -2.26
C GLY A 661 -10.86 14.63 -3.34
N GLY A 662 -10.11 14.00 -4.25
CA GLY A 662 -9.41 14.65 -5.35
C GLY A 662 -7.88 14.67 -5.24
N PHE A 663 -7.23 15.53 -6.03
CA PHE A 663 -5.77 15.62 -6.07
C PHE A 663 -5.24 16.43 -4.89
N GLU A 664 -4.19 15.92 -4.25
CA GLU A 664 -3.56 16.57 -3.11
C GLU A 664 -2.06 16.32 -3.04
N ARG A 665 -1.37 17.24 -2.38
CA ARG A 665 0.03 17.12 -2.01
C ARG A 665 0.17 16.33 -0.73
N ILE A 666 1.11 15.40 -0.74
CA ILE A 666 1.39 14.53 0.39
C ILE A 666 2.88 14.62 0.72
N TYR A 667 3.16 15.01 1.96
CA TYR A 667 4.51 15.00 2.53
C TYR A 667 4.97 13.56 2.78
N GLN A 668 6.08 13.17 2.16
CA GLN A 668 6.68 11.83 2.28
C GLN A 668 7.89 11.79 3.22
N GLY A 669 8.51 12.95 3.50
CA GLY A 669 9.67 13.06 4.37
C GLY A 669 10.44 14.37 4.15
N THR A 670 11.52 14.58 4.89
CA THR A 670 12.44 15.71 4.72
C THR A 670 13.73 15.22 4.07
N ALA A 671 14.17 15.88 3.01
CA ALA A 671 15.52 15.75 2.49
C ALA A 671 16.45 16.72 3.23
N LEU A 672 17.56 16.22 3.76
CA LEU A 672 18.64 16.98 4.39
C LEU A 672 19.91 16.78 3.57
N LEU A 673 20.45 17.86 3.03
CA LEU A 673 21.68 17.86 2.24
C LEU A 673 22.81 18.49 3.06
N LEU A 674 23.77 17.67 3.47
CA LEU A 674 25.02 18.11 4.08
C LEU A 674 26.03 18.43 2.99
N VAL A 675 26.59 19.63 2.99
CA VAL A 675 27.49 20.11 1.93
C VAL A 675 28.82 20.57 2.52
N TRP A 676 29.88 19.84 2.19
CA TRP A 676 31.25 20.23 2.54
C TRP A 676 31.96 20.80 1.32
N ARG A 677 32.65 21.94 1.49
CA ARG A 677 33.62 22.39 0.49
C ARG A 677 34.80 21.42 0.47
N VAL A 678 35.19 20.97 -0.71
CA VAL A 678 36.35 20.09 -0.95
C VAL A 678 37.44 20.91 -1.63
N ASP A 679 38.65 20.80 -1.11
CA ASP A 679 39.85 21.38 -1.68
C ASP A 679 41.00 20.40 -1.39
N LEU A 680 41.33 19.58 -2.39
CA LEU A 680 42.31 18.50 -2.27
C LEU A 680 43.42 18.70 -3.29
N GLY A 681 44.66 18.76 -2.83
CA GLY A 681 45.84 18.65 -3.68
C GLY A 681 45.97 17.25 -4.29
N PRO A 682 46.94 17.06 -5.21
CA PRO A 682 47.23 15.75 -5.77
C PRO A 682 47.57 14.73 -4.66
N HIS A 683 46.85 13.61 -4.62
CA HIS A 683 47.00 12.55 -3.62
C HIS A 683 46.62 12.91 -2.18
N ASP A 684 46.04 14.09 -1.94
CA ASP A 684 45.49 14.44 -0.64
C ASP A 684 44.28 13.57 -0.29
N GLU A 685 44.09 13.36 1.01
CA GLU A 685 42.95 12.66 1.58
C GLU A 685 42.19 13.57 2.54
N ARG A 686 40.87 13.43 2.56
CA ARG A 686 40.01 14.10 3.53
C ARG A 686 39.04 13.13 4.17
N GLU A 687 38.97 13.19 5.49
CA GLU A 687 38.00 12.44 6.29
C GLU A 687 36.79 13.33 6.62
N LEU A 688 35.59 12.78 6.44
CA LEU A 688 34.31 13.37 6.87
C LEU A 688 33.57 12.33 7.70
N VAL A 689 32.90 12.75 8.76
CA VAL A 689 32.11 11.86 9.61
C VAL A 689 30.72 12.43 9.80
N ALA A 690 29.71 11.57 9.70
CA ALA A 690 28.33 11.87 10.08
C ALA A 690 27.78 10.73 10.94
N THR A 691 26.96 11.05 11.92
CA THR A 691 26.29 10.06 12.78
C THR A 691 24.80 10.38 12.83
N VAL A 692 23.94 9.38 12.75
CA VAL A 692 22.53 9.49 13.13
C VAL A 692 22.27 8.62 14.36
N THR A 693 21.68 9.19 15.40
CA THR A 693 21.24 8.48 16.61
C THR A 693 19.74 8.66 16.78
N LEU A 694 19.01 7.56 16.98
CA LEU A 694 17.58 7.58 17.27
C LEU A 694 17.35 7.44 18.78
N ALA A 695 16.40 8.21 19.31
CA ALA A 695 16.08 8.19 20.73
C ALA A 695 14.56 8.32 20.95
N ARG A 696 14.09 7.81 22.09
CA ARG A 696 12.75 8.14 22.62
C ARG A 696 12.79 9.53 23.25
N ARG A 697 11.67 10.24 23.16
CA ARG A 697 11.46 11.53 23.79
C ARG A 697 10.52 11.42 24.98
#